data_AF-A0A0Q4QKL9-F1
#
_entry.id   AF-A0A0Q4QKL9-F1
#
_cell.length_a   1.000
_cell.length_b   1.000
_cell.length_c   1.000
_cell.angle_alpha   90.00
_cell.angle_beta   90.00
_cell.angle_gamma   90.00
#
_symmetry.space_group_name_H-M   'P 1'
#
loop_
_entity.id
_entity.type
_entity.pdbx_description
1 polymer ?
#
loop_
_entity_poly.entity_id
_entity_poly.type
_entity_poly.pdbx_seq_one_letter_code
_entity_poly.pdbx_strand_id
1 'polypeptide(L)'
;MEKLLLKVQELLQMSDRNSGRMNRLSIQMKMDNLTSYLKIGTEELWDKIKEYLFGAKTLEDLSQIKLGSKLIPTSEMLKDVLEFAISNIQQIHFENDGKIFKAYVKTIMLDSDEETIVGIYFTGNFTACRAIHALFYNSREIFVTHLITEKTTKYYSNFQYRRVEEIIDKVCHTFLLPRLAIVEEYKEVCMEADASNQIHPDRILMSRDGNVEELAGQFLAQKYSLPKTKDWADLYLSLIPNNNWSEIKMVHTDSAGEGHKVRAIVIKSMKEEEVLALINQGIMNGRLNVFSETGDPAILTEGMTTEEYLRTNGKMLATKIDQYLKPLYEGHTYSPFLGQTKRISLPAQARAVMGVLAVLQRKYSVFLIGDMGSGKTQMSLTAVFALMKKRNASGAQDGISVLIIAPSIIIPKWAGQEIPKILGDQIVHCTIINSTEDALQYVKKIKSGYRVPKGHIEFVLVSTDRMKLTANKFVLGAIWKHQRNLWCCPDCGRGLKSPKSKTNDDVMATWKDAVELPVRPPNRSELREAYLNGTMGANGLPLNYIKRYTSLIRQFECLCKSGEKSVIVHKKSADSEKKERKRFCTMARPAVKDRGEDRNKPRWMIAEIFQKHLKNHFHVGLFDEIQQMKASDSGRGLAFHKLLKSCKKAMFLTGTLTNGASSSIQATLWRSDSKSLIEEGFKHNTTKELWAQKYGVIEKITYLDEESEGIIGRTTNRRSERVQVTEKPGIAPQLVARHLLHKSVFVELADLGLPLVRLKEEPIIVPLDEEHDAAYQLFHNRLYNACKEFQQELKSKAWAKFNPATLNYAAQPQLENVVEFVDENGTILHTVKAETFPEDYLTSTERRLIDDVKNELKDNRGCIIFTHYTGIFRTNQRIQKILREKGIESEILDVNTTSSVGRFEWLEKHREKGTKVLIMSASLVQVGLDLLEWPTLMFWQMNDNIDVLRQASRRAWRIGQSLECRVRYYVSEKTQQMAQFQRLMRRRIQALLVEGRIERSDNLAQYANDDSSNLTRDLAGSFSATELTETWKTAAEKDMDANLKIVNEEDYENAIKEAFVRLTAETKRLCGVTDLVQFDGNLVTTEVVPLDTTEIVQSGPLSESVGELDLFSFNLTVNTIKTKLRGSSELLIQEQIAFDFGL
;
A
#
# COMPACT_ATOMS: atom_id res chain seq x y z
N MET A 1 -37.97 -23.75 -39.75
CA MET A 1 -38.71 -23.36 -40.97
C MET A 1 -40.17 -23.07 -40.70
N GLU A 2 -40.96 -24.00 -40.14
CA GLU A 2 -42.39 -23.73 -39.86
C GLU A 2 -42.64 -22.55 -38.92
N LYS A 3 -41.88 -22.45 -37.80
CA LYS A 3 -41.94 -21.27 -36.89
C LYS A 3 -41.56 -19.95 -37.58
N LEU A 4 -40.65 -20.00 -38.56
CA LEU A 4 -40.22 -18.83 -39.33
C LEU A 4 -41.36 -18.39 -40.25
N LEU A 5 -41.89 -19.33 -41.04
CA LEU A 5 -42.99 -19.08 -41.97
C LEU A 5 -44.26 -18.57 -41.27
N LEU A 6 -44.54 -19.03 -40.05
CA LEU A 6 -45.65 -18.52 -39.23
C LEU A 6 -45.48 -17.01 -38.91
N LYS A 7 -44.28 -16.59 -38.48
CA LYS A 7 -43.98 -15.17 -38.20
C LYS A 7 -43.93 -14.31 -39.47
N VAL A 8 -43.42 -14.87 -40.58
CA VAL A 8 -43.45 -14.23 -41.90
C VAL A 8 -44.91 -14.00 -42.34
N GLN A 9 -45.79 -14.96 -42.09
CA GLN A 9 -47.22 -14.86 -42.39
C GLN A 9 -47.89 -13.73 -41.58
N GLU A 10 -47.58 -13.60 -40.29
CA GLU A 10 -48.07 -12.50 -39.43
C GLU A 10 -47.63 -11.12 -39.96
N LEU A 11 -46.37 -10.97 -40.37
CA LEU A 11 -45.86 -9.72 -40.94
C LEU A 11 -46.51 -9.36 -42.28
N LEU A 12 -46.73 -10.34 -43.16
CA LEU A 12 -47.45 -10.13 -44.42
C LEU A 12 -48.91 -9.73 -44.16
N GLN A 13 -49.57 -10.34 -43.17
CA GLN A 13 -50.92 -9.97 -42.75
C GLN A 13 -50.98 -8.53 -42.21
N MET A 14 -50.00 -8.10 -41.42
CA MET A 14 -49.92 -6.72 -40.93
C MET A 14 -49.70 -5.70 -42.06
N SER A 15 -48.89 -6.06 -43.05
CA SER A 15 -48.56 -5.19 -44.20
C SER A 15 -49.75 -5.04 -45.16
N ASP A 16 -50.47 -6.13 -45.44
CA ASP A 16 -51.70 -6.11 -46.25
C ASP A 16 -52.87 -5.38 -45.54
N ARG A 17 -52.92 -5.41 -44.19
CA ARG A 17 -53.86 -4.59 -43.40
C ARG A 17 -53.60 -3.09 -43.55
N ASN A 18 -52.35 -2.66 -43.46
CA ASN A 18 -51.97 -1.24 -43.58
C ASN A 18 -52.16 -0.69 -45.01
N SER A 19 -52.13 -1.55 -46.04
CA SER A 19 -52.35 -1.17 -47.44
C SER A 19 -53.82 -1.26 -47.92
N GLY A 20 -54.76 -1.64 -47.04
CA GLY A 20 -56.19 -1.73 -47.35
C GLY A 20 -56.61 -2.95 -48.21
N ARG A 21 -55.72 -3.92 -48.46
CA ARG A 21 -55.95 -5.10 -49.32
C ARG A 21 -56.05 -6.39 -48.48
N MET A 22 -57.09 -6.57 -47.68
CA MET A 22 -57.29 -7.86 -46.99
C MET A 22 -58.08 -8.86 -47.84
N ASN A 23 -57.42 -9.89 -48.39
CA ASN A 23 -58.05 -11.07 -48.95
C ASN A 23 -57.32 -12.34 -48.46
N ARG A 24 -57.96 -13.20 -47.67
CA ARG A 24 -57.32 -14.40 -47.06
C ARG A 24 -56.75 -15.36 -48.12
N LEU A 25 -57.38 -15.43 -49.30
CA LEU A 25 -56.89 -16.21 -50.44
C LEU A 25 -55.58 -15.67 -51.03
N SER A 26 -55.28 -14.37 -50.92
CA SER A 26 -54.05 -13.79 -51.48
C SER A 26 -52.83 -14.06 -50.59
N ILE A 27 -53.00 -14.11 -49.27
CA ILE A 27 -51.90 -14.34 -48.31
C ILE A 27 -51.43 -15.80 -48.36
N GLN A 28 -52.37 -16.75 -48.49
CA GLN A 28 -52.01 -18.16 -48.68
C GLN A 28 -51.21 -18.35 -49.97
N MET A 29 -51.64 -17.71 -51.07
CA MET A 29 -50.91 -17.74 -52.34
C MET A 29 -49.51 -17.10 -52.26
N LYS A 30 -49.35 -15.99 -51.54
CA LYS A 30 -48.03 -15.38 -51.25
C LYS A 30 -47.13 -16.34 -50.45
N MET A 31 -47.68 -17.07 -49.48
CA MET A 31 -46.94 -18.06 -48.69
C MET A 31 -46.56 -19.30 -49.47
N ASP A 32 -47.42 -19.77 -50.37
CA ASP A 32 -47.14 -20.91 -51.24
C ASP A 32 -46.02 -20.56 -52.25
N ASN A 33 -46.02 -19.34 -52.79
CA ASN A 33 -44.95 -18.84 -53.67
C ASN A 33 -43.60 -18.72 -52.95
N LEU A 34 -43.58 -18.16 -51.73
CA LEU A 34 -42.38 -18.08 -50.89
C LEU A 34 -41.84 -19.46 -50.52
N THR A 35 -42.72 -20.40 -50.17
CA THR A 35 -42.35 -21.78 -49.85
C THR A 35 -41.81 -22.52 -51.08
N SER A 36 -42.37 -22.25 -52.27
CA SER A 36 -41.91 -22.82 -53.54
C SER A 36 -40.53 -22.29 -53.92
N TYR A 37 -40.27 -21.00 -53.71
CA TYR A 37 -38.94 -20.42 -53.93
C TYR A 37 -37.88 -21.03 -53.01
N LEU A 38 -38.20 -21.18 -51.72
CA LEU A 38 -37.28 -21.78 -50.74
C LEU A 38 -36.93 -23.25 -51.06
N LYS A 39 -37.73 -23.95 -51.89
CA LYS A 39 -37.48 -25.34 -52.31
C LYS A 39 -36.72 -25.46 -53.63
N ILE A 40 -37.02 -24.60 -54.61
CA ILE A 40 -36.57 -24.78 -56.01
C ILE A 40 -35.63 -23.65 -56.47
N GLY A 41 -35.81 -22.42 -55.98
CA GLY A 41 -34.89 -21.30 -56.20
C GLY A 41 -34.69 -20.86 -57.66
N THR A 42 -35.77 -20.64 -58.41
CA THR A 42 -35.71 -20.20 -59.83
C THR A 42 -35.98 -18.69 -60.00
N GLU A 43 -35.41 -18.11 -61.05
CA GLU A 43 -35.59 -16.68 -61.42
C GLU A 43 -37.07 -16.30 -61.64
N GLU A 44 -37.86 -17.17 -62.28
CA GLU A 44 -39.30 -16.95 -62.46
C GLU A 44 -40.08 -16.87 -61.14
N LEU A 45 -39.66 -17.62 -60.11
CA LEU A 45 -40.28 -17.58 -58.80
C LEU A 45 -39.83 -16.32 -58.03
N TRP A 46 -38.59 -15.84 -58.24
CA TRP A 46 -38.09 -14.59 -57.65
C TRP A 46 -38.93 -13.39 -58.11
N ASP A 47 -39.16 -13.29 -59.42
CA ASP A 47 -39.95 -12.19 -60.00
C ASP A 47 -41.38 -12.12 -59.46
N LYS A 48 -41.95 -13.26 -59.02
CA LYS A 48 -43.27 -13.33 -58.39
C LYS A 48 -43.29 -12.86 -56.94
N ILE A 49 -42.17 -12.91 -56.22
CA ILE A 49 -42.10 -12.65 -54.77
C ILE A 49 -41.34 -11.37 -54.40
N LYS A 50 -40.49 -10.84 -55.29
CA LYS A 50 -39.59 -9.71 -55.00
C LYS A 50 -40.33 -8.44 -54.55
N GLU A 51 -41.55 -8.22 -55.03
CA GLU A 51 -42.39 -7.06 -54.69
C GLU A 51 -43.23 -7.25 -53.41
N TYR A 52 -43.10 -8.38 -52.71
CA TYR A 52 -43.88 -8.61 -51.49
C TYR A 52 -43.44 -7.66 -50.38
N LEU A 53 -44.39 -6.93 -49.80
CA LEU A 53 -44.15 -5.96 -48.73
C LEU A 53 -44.06 -6.63 -47.36
N PHE A 54 -42.97 -6.36 -46.67
CA PHE A 54 -42.71 -6.72 -45.28
C PHE A 54 -42.54 -5.43 -44.48
N GLY A 55 -43.62 -4.95 -43.87
CA GLY A 55 -43.69 -3.61 -43.29
C GLY A 55 -43.73 -2.55 -44.39
N ALA A 56 -42.70 -1.69 -44.44
CA ALA A 56 -42.57 -0.62 -45.44
C ALA A 56 -41.57 -0.96 -46.57
N LYS A 57 -40.95 -2.14 -46.53
CA LYS A 57 -39.91 -2.57 -47.49
C LYS A 57 -40.38 -3.74 -48.34
N THR A 58 -39.97 -3.79 -49.60
CA THR A 58 -40.16 -4.98 -50.44
C THR A 58 -39.16 -6.07 -50.09
N LEU A 59 -39.43 -7.31 -50.48
CA LEU A 59 -38.50 -8.43 -50.31
C LEU A 59 -37.19 -8.19 -51.08
N GLU A 60 -37.25 -7.49 -52.22
CA GLU A 60 -36.08 -7.03 -52.96
C GLU A 60 -35.25 -6.02 -52.16
N ASP A 61 -35.90 -5.03 -51.52
CA ASP A 61 -35.22 -4.05 -50.66
C ASP A 61 -34.54 -4.75 -49.47
N LEU A 62 -35.21 -5.70 -48.84
CA LEU A 62 -34.66 -6.46 -47.70
C LEU A 62 -33.48 -7.33 -48.12
N SER A 63 -33.56 -7.96 -49.30
CA SER A 63 -32.46 -8.71 -49.90
C SER A 63 -31.25 -7.80 -50.15
N GLN A 64 -31.47 -6.61 -50.73
CA GLN A 64 -30.42 -5.64 -50.99
C GLN A 64 -29.78 -5.12 -49.68
N ILE A 65 -30.58 -4.85 -48.64
CA ILE A 65 -30.10 -4.38 -47.34
C ILE A 65 -29.25 -5.45 -46.64
N LYS A 66 -29.67 -6.72 -46.68
CA LYS A 66 -29.01 -7.81 -45.96
C LYS A 66 -27.78 -8.35 -46.69
N LEU A 67 -27.86 -8.53 -48.00
CA LEU A 67 -26.81 -9.19 -48.81
C LEU A 67 -25.87 -8.20 -49.50
N GLY A 68 -26.23 -6.91 -49.56
CA GLY A 68 -25.39 -5.86 -50.14
C GLY A 68 -25.24 -5.92 -51.67
N SER A 69 -26.04 -6.74 -52.36
CA SER A 69 -26.07 -6.86 -53.83
C SER A 69 -27.51 -6.99 -54.34
N LYS A 70 -27.75 -6.62 -55.60
CA LYS A 70 -29.05 -6.81 -56.29
C LYS A 70 -29.16 -8.19 -56.97
N LEU A 71 -28.30 -9.13 -56.60
CA LEU A 71 -28.33 -10.48 -57.18
C LEU A 71 -29.53 -11.26 -56.64
N ILE A 72 -30.07 -12.16 -57.45
CA ILE A 72 -31.16 -13.06 -57.06
C ILE A 72 -30.66 -13.96 -55.91
N PRO A 73 -31.27 -13.94 -54.72
CA PRO A 73 -30.79 -14.70 -53.57
C PRO A 73 -31.02 -16.19 -53.77
N THR A 74 -30.05 -17.04 -53.41
CA THR A 74 -30.28 -18.49 -53.34
C THR A 74 -31.33 -18.84 -52.29
N SER A 75 -31.84 -20.07 -52.26
CA SER A 75 -32.82 -20.51 -51.26
C SER A 75 -32.32 -20.32 -49.81
N GLU A 76 -31.04 -20.60 -49.55
CA GLU A 76 -30.40 -20.34 -48.25
C GLU A 76 -30.29 -18.84 -47.95
N MET A 77 -29.87 -18.03 -48.93
CA MET A 77 -29.81 -16.57 -48.76
C MET A 77 -31.19 -15.95 -48.51
N LEU A 78 -32.24 -16.45 -49.18
CA LEU A 78 -33.60 -15.97 -48.94
C LEU A 78 -34.06 -16.30 -47.53
N LYS A 79 -33.70 -17.48 -47.00
CA LYS A 79 -34.01 -17.84 -45.62
C LYS A 79 -33.39 -16.83 -44.64
N ASP A 80 -32.13 -16.44 -44.85
CA ASP A 80 -31.45 -15.42 -44.03
C ASP A 80 -32.11 -14.03 -44.17
N VAL A 81 -32.61 -13.70 -45.36
CA VAL A 81 -33.36 -12.44 -45.62
C VAL A 81 -34.71 -12.46 -44.92
N LEU A 82 -35.40 -13.61 -44.87
CA LEU A 82 -36.68 -13.76 -44.15
C LEU A 82 -36.48 -13.76 -42.63
N GLU A 83 -35.40 -14.34 -42.13
CA GLU A 83 -34.99 -14.22 -40.72
C GLU A 83 -34.67 -12.76 -40.37
N PHE A 84 -33.98 -12.03 -41.26
CA PHE A 84 -33.76 -10.60 -41.13
C PHE A 84 -35.07 -9.79 -41.17
N ALA A 85 -36.03 -10.16 -42.03
CA ALA A 85 -37.32 -9.49 -42.14
C ALA A 85 -38.15 -9.51 -40.85
N ILE A 86 -37.90 -10.50 -39.97
CA ILE A 86 -38.56 -10.65 -38.67
C ILE A 86 -37.76 -10.01 -37.53
N SER A 87 -36.51 -9.61 -37.78
CA SER A 87 -35.63 -9.09 -36.74
C SER A 87 -36.06 -7.70 -36.23
N ASN A 88 -36.07 -7.54 -34.91
CA ASN A 88 -36.29 -6.26 -34.22
C ASN A 88 -34.99 -5.45 -34.25
N ILE A 89 -34.72 -4.80 -35.39
CA ILE A 89 -33.59 -3.89 -35.56
C ILE A 89 -34.09 -2.45 -35.48
N GLN A 90 -33.49 -1.68 -34.58
CA GLN A 90 -33.80 -0.28 -34.37
C GLN A 90 -32.61 0.61 -34.72
N GLN A 91 -32.90 1.81 -35.20
CA GLN A 91 -31.89 2.80 -35.59
C GLN A 91 -32.27 4.19 -35.07
N ILE A 92 -31.24 4.98 -34.75
CA ILE A 92 -31.36 6.41 -34.48
C ILE A 92 -30.88 7.17 -35.70
N HIS A 93 -31.67 8.15 -36.11
CA HIS A 93 -31.39 9.04 -37.22
C HIS A 93 -31.26 10.48 -36.73
N PHE A 94 -30.19 11.16 -37.12
CA PHE A 94 -29.95 12.56 -36.79
C PHE A 94 -29.44 13.30 -38.02
N GLU A 95 -30.10 14.41 -38.35
CA GLU A 95 -29.68 15.30 -39.43
C GLU A 95 -29.16 16.61 -38.85
N ASN A 96 -27.96 17.02 -39.27
CA ASN A 96 -27.38 18.30 -38.91
C ASN A 96 -26.55 18.85 -40.06
N ASP A 97 -26.74 20.13 -40.41
CA ASP A 97 -26.07 20.80 -41.54
C ASP A 97 -26.13 20.02 -42.88
N GLY A 98 -27.30 19.43 -43.18
CA GLY A 98 -27.51 18.63 -44.40
C GLY A 98 -26.77 17.29 -44.43
N LYS A 99 -26.17 16.86 -43.31
CA LYS A 99 -25.55 15.53 -43.16
C LYS A 99 -26.43 14.63 -42.30
N ILE A 100 -26.68 13.44 -42.81
CA ILE A 100 -27.44 12.39 -42.15
C ILE A 100 -26.48 11.43 -41.41
N PHE A 101 -26.71 11.27 -40.11
CA PHE A 101 -26.01 10.31 -39.25
C PHE A 101 -26.97 9.20 -38.82
N LYS A 102 -26.53 7.94 -38.95
CA LYS A 102 -27.30 6.75 -38.56
C LYS A 102 -26.48 5.83 -37.66
N ALA A 103 -27.07 5.33 -36.58
CA ALA A 103 -26.51 4.24 -35.78
C ALA A 103 -27.61 3.24 -35.40
N TYR A 104 -27.22 1.96 -35.30
CA TYR A 104 -28.09 0.87 -34.89
C TYR A 104 -28.09 0.74 -33.38
N VAL A 105 -29.27 0.70 -32.78
CA VAL A 105 -29.43 0.52 -31.35
C VAL A 105 -29.32 -0.96 -31.03
N LYS A 106 -28.55 -1.29 -29.99
CA LYS A 106 -28.41 -2.64 -29.45
C LYS A 106 -29.21 -2.82 -28.16
N THR A 107 -29.19 -1.85 -27.26
CA THR A 107 -29.94 -1.93 -25.99
C THR A 107 -30.32 -0.54 -25.52
N ILE A 108 -31.57 -0.39 -25.05
CA ILE A 108 -32.08 0.83 -24.41
C ILE A 108 -32.41 0.49 -22.96
N MET A 109 -31.98 1.34 -22.03
CA MET A 109 -32.30 1.27 -20.61
C MET A 109 -33.34 2.36 -20.31
N LEU A 110 -34.52 1.97 -19.87
CA LEU A 110 -35.63 2.87 -19.60
C LEU A 110 -35.89 2.99 -18.10
N ASP A 111 -36.22 4.20 -17.66
CA ASP A 111 -36.65 4.47 -16.30
C ASP A 111 -38.05 3.90 -16.03
N SER A 112 -38.52 4.03 -14.80
CA SER A 112 -39.85 3.62 -14.34
C SER A 112 -41.03 4.20 -15.13
N ASP A 113 -40.83 5.32 -15.83
CA ASP A 113 -41.83 5.94 -16.71
C ASP A 113 -41.91 5.30 -18.11
N GLU A 114 -41.00 4.37 -18.43
CA GLU A 114 -40.82 3.72 -19.74
C GLU A 114 -40.57 4.67 -20.93
N GLU A 115 -40.42 5.96 -20.70
CA GLU A 115 -40.23 6.98 -21.74
C GLU A 115 -38.84 7.63 -21.65
N THR A 116 -38.24 7.67 -20.45
CA THR A 116 -36.93 8.29 -20.22
C THR A 116 -35.80 7.28 -20.36
N ILE A 117 -34.81 7.61 -21.20
CA ILE A 117 -33.60 6.80 -21.39
C ILE A 117 -32.61 7.09 -20.26
N VAL A 118 -32.29 6.08 -19.46
CA VAL A 118 -31.28 6.15 -18.40
C VAL A 118 -29.89 5.77 -18.93
N GLY A 119 -29.84 4.93 -19.97
CA GLY A 119 -28.62 4.55 -20.69
C GLY A 119 -28.95 3.89 -22.03
N ILE A 120 -28.01 3.95 -22.99
CA ILE A 120 -28.25 3.38 -24.33
C ILE A 120 -26.97 2.91 -25.02
N TYR A 121 -27.01 1.70 -25.54
CA TYR A 121 -25.95 1.06 -26.29
C TYR A 121 -26.29 1.01 -27.79
N PHE A 122 -25.43 1.61 -28.63
CA PHE A 122 -25.61 1.65 -30.08
C PHE A 122 -24.28 1.51 -30.84
N THR A 123 -24.38 1.17 -32.12
CA THR A 123 -23.24 0.89 -33.00
C THR A 123 -23.40 1.54 -34.37
N GLY A 124 -22.31 2.05 -34.92
CA GLY A 124 -22.32 2.69 -36.23
C GLY A 124 -20.92 3.11 -36.67
N ASN A 125 -20.83 3.96 -37.69
CA ASN A 125 -19.56 4.60 -38.03
C ASN A 125 -19.17 5.58 -36.91
N PHE A 126 -17.87 5.73 -36.64
CA PHE A 126 -17.32 6.60 -35.59
C PHE A 126 -17.91 8.02 -35.59
N THR A 127 -17.99 8.66 -36.77
CA THR A 127 -18.57 10.01 -36.89
C THR A 127 -20.05 10.04 -36.55
N ALA A 128 -20.81 9.02 -36.97
CA ALA A 128 -22.24 8.92 -36.69
C ALA A 128 -22.50 8.67 -35.19
N CYS A 129 -21.71 7.80 -34.55
CA CYS A 129 -21.82 7.55 -33.12
C CYS A 129 -21.55 8.81 -32.28
N ARG A 130 -20.56 9.63 -32.68
CA ARG A 130 -20.25 10.89 -31.99
C ARG A 130 -21.32 11.97 -32.20
N ALA A 131 -21.91 12.04 -33.39
CA ALA A 131 -23.03 12.94 -33.67
C ALA A 131 -24.26 12.56 -32.82
N ILE A 132 -24.59 11.27 -32.76
CA ILE A 132 -25.70 10.76 -31.94
C ILE A 132 -25.43 10.95 -30.45
N HIS A 133 -24.19 10.73 -29.98
CA HIS A 133 -23.83 11.11 -28.61
C HIS A 133 -24.12 12.59 -28.32
N ALA A 134 -23.73 13.51 -29.22
CA ALA A 134 -23.99 14.94 -29.03
C ALA A 134 -25.50 15.26 -29.00
N LEU A 135 -26.32 14.54 -29.77
CA LEU A 135 -27.77 14.66 -29.74
C LEU A 135 -28.34 14.43 -28.32
N PHE A 136 -27.83 13.43 -27.59
CA PHE A 136 -28.29 13.15 -26.21
C PHE A 136 -28.00 14.27 -25.21
N TYR A 137 -27.04 15.16 -25.48
CA TYR A 137 -26.75 16.33 -24.63
C TYR A 137 -27.46 17.60 -25.08
N ASN A 138 -27.85 17.67 -26.36
CA ASN A 138 -28.41 18.89 -26.96
C ASN A 138 -29.92 18.84 -27.16
N SER A 139 -30.52 17.65 -27.16
CA SER A 139 -31.96 17.46 -27.42
C SER A 139 -32.58 16.57 -26.37
N ARG A 140 -33.73 17.01 -25.84
CA ARG A 140 -34.50 16.25 -24.86
C ARG A 140 -35.25 15.09 -25.50
N GLU A 141 -35.64 15.20 -26.77
CA GLU A 141 -36.43 14.19 -27.48
C GLU A 141 -35.54 13.36 -28.40
N ILE A 142 -35.63 12.04 -28.29
CA ILE A 142 -34.86 11.08 -29.07
C ILE A 142 -35.85 10.17 -29.81
N PHE A 143 -35.70 10.09 -31.13
CA PHE A 143 -36.53 9.24 -31.97
C PHE A 143 -35.76 8.00 -32.38
N VAL A 144 -36.33 6.83 -32.06
CA VAL A 144 -35.79 5.52 -32.43
C VAL A 144 -36.75 4.89 -33.42
N THR A 145 -36.28 4.54 -34.61
CA THR A 145 -37.10 4.01 -35.69
C THR A 145 -36.79 2.54 -35.92
N HIS A 146 -37.82 1.71 -36.00
CA HIS A 146 -37.69 0.32 -36.39
C HIS A 146 -37.35 0.22 -37.89
N LEU A 147 -36.29 -0.51 -38.25
CA LEU A 147 -35.72 -0.50 -39.60
C LEU A 147 -36.69 -0.99 -40.69
N ILE A 148 -37.48 -2.02 -40.38
CA ILE A 148 -38.32 -2.74 -41.36
C ILE A 148 -39.74 -2.17 -41.44
N THR A 149 -40.36 -1.91 -40.29
CA THR A 149 -41.73 -1.38 -40.20
C THR A 149 -41.79 0.15 -40.30
N GLU A 150 -40.65 0.84 -40.23
CA GLU A 150 -40.53 2.30 -40.19
C GLU A 150 -41.33 2.99 -39.06
N LYS A 151 -41.79 2.22 -38.07
CA LYS A 151 -42.45 2.75 -36.88
C LYS A 151 -41.44 3.48 -36.00
N THR A 152 -41.70 4.74 -35.70
CA THR A 152 -40.85 5.57 -34.84
C THR A 152 -41.42 5.64 -33.42
N THR A 153 -40.59 5.29 -32.43
CA THR A 153 -40.86 5.46 -31.00
C THR A 153 -40.12 6.68 -30.47
N LYS A 154 -40.81 7.51 -29.68
CA LYS A 154 -40.27 8.71 -29.05
C LYS A 154 -39.83 8.39 -27.62
N TYR A 155 -38.62 8.83 -27.26
CA TYR A 155 -38.06 8.71 -25.92
C TYR A 155 -37.48 10.05 -25.44
N TYR A 156 -37.18 10.17 -24.14
CA TYR A 156 -36.60 11.36 -23.55
C TYR A 156 -35.19 11.13 -23.01
N SER A 157 -34.29 12.08 -23.25
CA SER A 157 -32.94 12.11 -22.68
C SER A 157 -32.93 12.79 -21.31
N ASN A 158 -32.22 12.22 -20.34
CA ASN A 158 -32.01 12.81 -19.00
C ASN A 158 -30.69 13.61 -18.89
N PHE A 159 -29.93 13.71 -19.99
CA PHE A 159 -28.63 14.42 -20.09
C PHE A 159 -27.51 13.91 -19.17
N GLN A 160 -27.73 12.86 -18.38
CA GLN A 160 -26.80 12.37 -17.36
C GLN A 160 -26.08 11.09 -17.79
N TYR A 161 -25.31 11.20 -18.87
CA TYR A 161 -24.56 10.06 -19.39
C TYR A 161 -23.04 10.24 -19.31
N ARG A 162 -22.34 9.12 -19.39
CA ARG A 162 -20.91 9.02 -19.67
C ARG A 162 -20.72 8.16 -20.90
N ARG A 163 -19.98 8.67 -21.88
CA ARG A 163 -19.64 7.92 -23.09
C ARG A 163 -18.49 6.95 -22.82
N VAL A 164 -18.72 5.69 -23.14
CA VAL A 164 -17.69 4.67 -23.34
C VAL A 164 -17.74 4.25 -24.80
N GLU A 165 -16.61 4.33 -25.50
CA GLU A 165 -16.51 3.97 -26.92
C GLU A 165 -15.38 2.98 -27.15
N GLU A 166 -15.62 1.97 -27.99
CA GLU A 166 -14.59 1.07 -28.51
C GLU A 166 -14.79 0.89 -30.01
N ILE A 167 -13.68 0.79 -30.73
CA ILE A 167 -13.68 0.69 -32.20
C ILE A 167 -13.12 -0.67 -32.58
N ILE A 168 -13.95 -1.48 -33.24
CA ILE A 168 -13.59 -2.79 -33.75
C ILE A 168 -13.70 -2.73 -35.27
N ASP A 169 -12.56 -2.85 -35.94
CA ASP A 169 -12.40 -2.66 -37.38
C ASP A 169 -12.95 -1.34 -37.91
N LYS A 170 -14.16 -1.34 -38.50
CA LYS A 170 -14.84 -0.17 -39.08
C LYS A 170 -16.10 0.24 -38.30
N VAL A 171 -16.46 -0.49 -37.24
CA VAL A 171 -17.66 -0.25 -36.45
C VAL A 171 -17.25 0.33 -35.10
N CYS A 172 -17.82 1.47 -34.76
CA CYS A 172 -17.72 2.08 -33.44
C CYS A 172 -18.88 1.57 -32.59
N HIS A 173 -18.55 0.97 -31.46
CA HIS A 173 -19.48 0.58 -30.42
C HIS A 173 -19.48 1.67 -29.36
N THR A 174 -20.64 2.24 -29.07
CA THR A 174 -20.77 3.36 -28.13
C THR A 174 -21.84 3.06 -27.11
N PHE A 175 -21.47 3.09 -25.83
CA PHE A 175 -22.40 3.02 -24.72
C PHE A 175 -22.46 4.36 -23.99
N LEU A 176 -23.64 4.95 -23.93
CA LEU A 176 -23.97 6.03 -23.01
C LEU A 176 -24.40 5.42 -21.69
N LEU A 177 -23.47 5.33 -20.75
CA LEU A 177 -23.70 4.81 -19.41
C LEU A 177 -24.32 5.87 -18.50
N PRO A 178 -25.22 5.51 -17.58
CA PRO A 178 -25.69 6.44 -16.56
C PRO A 178 -24.53 6.89 -15.67
N ARG A 179 -24.40 8.20 -15.39
CA ARG A 179 -23.33 8.72 -14.51
C ARG A 179 -23.32 8.08 -13.12
N LEU A 180 -24.51 7.89 -12.55
CA LEU A 180 -24.70 7.30 -11.21
C LEU A 180 -24.40 5.79 -11.17
N ALA A 181 -24.18 5.12 -12.31
CA ALA A 181 -23.65 3.76 -12.35
C ALA A 181 -22.12 3.72 -12.15
N ILE A 182 -21.42 4.83 -12.40
CA ILE A 182 -19.97 4.92 -12.26
C ILE A 182 -19.62 5.15 -10.80
N VAL A 183 -18.74 4.32 -10.24
CA VAL A 183 -18.38 4.36 -8.80
C VAL A 183 -17.74 5.70 -8.42
N GLU A 184 -16.85 6.22 -9.27
CA GLU A 184 -16.11 7.46 -8.99
C GLU A 184 -17.04 8.68 -9.01
N GLU A 185 -17.84 8.83 -10.08
CA GLU A 185 -18.80 9.94 -10.19
C GLU A 185 -19.86 9.87 -9.07
N TYR A 186 -20.35 8.68 -8.70
CA TYR A 186 -21.26 8.54 -7.56
C TYR A 186 -20.63 9.00 -6.23
N LYS A 187 -19.37 8.62 -5.97
CA LYS A 187 -18.65 9.04 -4.76
C LYS A 187 -18.42 10.55 -4.72
N GLU A 188 -18.08 11.16 -5.86
CA GLU A 188 -17.95 12.61 -5.96
C GLU A 188 -19.25 13.31 -5.61
N VAL A 189 -20.39 12.86 -6.16
CA VAL A 189 -21.71 13.44 -5.84
C VAL A 189 -22.10 13.18 -4.37
N CYS A 190 -21.76 12.03 -3.79
CA CYS A 190 -21.97 11.77 -2.37
C CYS A 190 -21.15 12.73 -1.48
N MET A 191 -19.87 12.94 -1.82
CA MET A 191 -19.03 13.91 -1.10
C MET A 191 -19.58 15.33 -1.21
N GLU A 192 -20.12 15.69 -2.38
CA GLU A 192 -20.76 16.99 -2.57
C GLU A 192 -22.04 17.14 -1.74
N ALA A 193 -22.84 16.07 -1.64
CA ALA A 193 -24.04 16.00 -0.81
C ALA A 193 -23.70 16.06 0.68
N ASP A 194 -22.66 15.36 1.13
CA ASP A 194 -22.14 15.44 2.50
C ASP A 194 -21.70 16.88 2.83
N ALA A 195 -21.00 17.54 1.90
CA ALA A 195 -20.56 18.92 2.07
C ALA A 195 -21.70 19.95 2.05
N SER A 196 -22.86 19.62 1.46
CA SER A 196 -24.06 20.48 1.40
C SER A 196 -25.17 20.04 2.36
N ASN A 197 -24.92 19.01 3.19
CA ASN A 197 -25.90 18.36 4.06
C ASN A 197 -27.18 17.93 3.31
N GLN A 198 -27.02 17.44 2.09
CA GLN A 198 -28.09 16.93 1.23
C GLN A 198 -28.12 15.40 1.26
N ILE A 199 -29.27 14.83 0.91
CA ILE A 199 -29.44 13.38 0.79
C ILE A 199 -28.55 12.88 -0.35
N HIS A 200 -27.87 11.75 -0.14
CA HIS A 200 -27.06 11.11 -1.18
C HIS A 200 -27.91 10.81 -2.42
N PRO A 201 -27.35 10.82 -3.62
CA PRO A 201 -28.08 10.43 -4.83
C PRO A 201 -28.43 8.94 -4.83
N ASP A 202 -29.43 8.60 -5.62
CA ASP A 202 -29.78 7.21 -5.94
C ASP A 202 -28.63 6.52 -6.67
N ARG A 203 -28.47 5.21 -6.45
CA ARG A 203 -27.40 4.41 -7.05
C ARG A 203 -27.97 3.53 -8.15
N ILE A 204 -27.36 3.59 -9.32
CA ILE A 204 -27.64 2.64 -10.40
C ILE A 204 -26.62 1.51 -10.34
N LEU A 205 -27.07 0.26 -10.35
CA LEU A 205 -26.21 -0.92 -10.37
C LEU A 205 -26.54 -1.75 -11.62
N MET A 206 -25.52 -2.22 -12.33
CA MET A 206 -25.70 -3.03 -13.54
C MET A 206 -24.83 -4.29 -13.46
N SER A 207 -25.45 -5.44 -13.62
CA SER A 207 -24.80 -6.76 -13.61
C SER A 207 -24.70 -7.31 -15.02
N ARG A 208 -23.53 -7.83 -15.39
CA ARG A 208 -23.27 -8.44 -16.71
C ARG A 208 -23.90 -9.82 -16.84
N ASP A 209 -23.82 -10.62 -15.77
CA ASP A 209 -24.23 -12.02 -15.75
C ASP A 209 -25.69 -12.18 -15.29
N GLY A 210 -26.35 -11.08 -14.97
CA GLY A 210 -27.75 -11.02 -14.54
C GLY A 210 -27.96 -11.21 -13.04
N ASN A 211 -26.92 -11.50 -12.26
CA ASN A 211 -26.97 -11.55 -10.81
C ASN A 211 -26.89 -10.13 -10.24
N VAL A 212 -28.04 -9.50 -10.02
CA VAL A 212 -28.12 -8.14 -9.49
C VAL A 212 -28.21 -8.14 -7.98
N GLU A 213 -28.73 -9.22 -7.42
CA GLU A 213 -28.96 -9.47 -6.01
C GLU A 213 -27.61 -9.46 -5.25
N GLU A 214 -26.63 -10.22 -5.73
CA GLU A 214 -25.26 -10.23 -5.19
C GLU A 214 -24.60 -8.84 -5.28
N LEU A 215 -24.73 -8.19 -6.43
CA LEU A 215 -24.14 -6.87 -6.70
C LEU A 215 -24.72 -5.77 -5.80
N ALA A 216 -26.04 -5.80 -5.60
CA ALA A 216 -26.77 -4.93 -4.70
C ALA A 216 -26.37 -5.18 -3.25
N GLY A 217 -26.28 -6.46 -2.87
CA GLY A 217 -25.81 -6.91 -1.57
C GLY A 217 -24.44 -6.37 -1.21
N GLN A 218 -23.48 -6.53 -2.11
CA GLN A 218 -22.13 -6.01 -1.92
C GLN A 218 -22.10 -4.48 -1.80
N PHE A 219 -22.91 -3.77 -2.60
CA PHE A 219 -23.01 -2.31 -2.52
C PHE A 219 -23.57 -1.86 -1.16
N LEU A 220 -24.66 -2.46 -0.70
CA LEU A 220 -25.31 -2.15 0.58
C LEU A 220 -24.36 -2.45 1.75
N ALA A 221 -23.70 -3.60 1.71
CA ALA A 221 -22.70 -3.99 2.70
C ALA A 221 -21.53 -3.01 2.76
N GLN A 222 -21.08 -2.50 1.61
CA GLN A 222 -20.02 -1.50 1.56
C GLN A 222 -20.50 -0.12 2.02
N LYS A 223 -21.71 0.31 1.66
CA LYS A 223 -22.24 1.64 1.98
C LYS A 223 -22.56 1.79 3.46
N TYR A 224 -23.16 0.76 4.08
CA TYR A 224 -23.63 0.77 5.46
C TYR A 224 -22.79 -0.10 6.40
N SER A 225 -21.56 -0.47 5.98
CA SER A 225 -20.61 -1.26 6.78
C SER A 225 -21.16 -2.61 7.29
N LEU A 226 -22.03 -3.27 6.52
CA LEU A 226 -22.60 -4.57 6.88
C LEU A 226 -21.66 -5.74 6.48
N PRO A 227 -21.85 -6.95 7.04
CA PRO A 227 -21.12 -8.16 6.63
C PRO A 227 -21.13 -8.42 5.11
N LYS A 228 -19.97 -8.74 4.53
CA LYS A 228 -19.83 -9.04 3.09
C LYS A 228 -19.83 -10.53 2.78
N THR A 229 -20.25 -11.37 3.72
CA THR A 229 -20.35 -12.81 3.50
C THR A 229 -21.39 -13.08 2.44
N LYS A 230 -21.14 -14.06 1.57
CA LYS A 230 -22.05 -14.38 0.46
C LYS A 230 -23.47 -14.66 0.96
N ASP A 231 -23.57 -15.41 2.05
CA ASP A 231 -24.82 -15.78 2.71
C ASP A 231 -25.67 -14.58 3.15
N TRP A 232 -25.05 -13.44 3.49
CA TRP A 232 -25.76 -12.22 3.91
C TRP A 232 -25.94 -11.23 2.75
N ALA A 233 -24.90 -11.07 1.91
CA ALA A 233 -24.92 -10.15 0.78
C ALA A 233 -26.11 -10.46 -0.15
N ASP A 234 -26.31 -11.74 -0.48
CA ASP A 234 -27.40 -12.18 -1.37
C ASP A 234 -28.80 -11.89 -0.80
N LEU A 235 -28.91 -11.71 0.53
CA LEU A 235 -30.18 -11.48 1.21
C LEU A 235 -30.50 -10.00 1.43
N TYR A 236 -29.53 -9.09 1.41
CA TYR A 236 -29.78 -7.68 1.76
C TYR A 236 -30.81 -7.00 0.87
N LEU A 237 -30.78 -7.25 -0.44
CA LEU A 237 -31.75 -6.66 -1.35
C LEU A 237 -33.18 -7.12 -1.04
N SER A 238 -33.36 -8.37 -0.57
CA SER A 238 -34.67 -8.92 -0.20
C SER A 238 -35.26 -8.33 1.08
N LEU A 239 -34.42 -7.74 1.94
CA LEU A 239 -34.84 -7.12 3.20
C LEU A 239 -35.29 -5.67 3.00
N ILE A 240 -34.87 -5.04 1.89
CA ILE A 240 -35.22 -3.67 1.58
C ILE A 240 -36.65 -3.62 1.01
N PRO A 241 -37.50 -2.67 1.45
CA PRO A 241 -38.83 -2.49 0.88
C PRO A 241 -38.80 -2.30 -0.64
N ASN A 242 -39.76 -2.90 -1.34
CA ASN A 242 -39.88 -2.81 -2.81
C ASN A 242 -40.03 -1.37 -3.35
N ASN A 243 -40.33 -0.39 -2.50
CA ASN A 243 -40.43 1.02 -2.89
C ASN A 243 -39.05 1.72 -2.96
N ASN A 244 -38.03 1.11 -2.38
CA ASN A 244 -36.68 1.68 -2.20
C ASN A 244 -35.69 1.14 -3.24
N TRP A 245 -36.10 0.23 -4.11
CA TRP A 245 -35.36 -0.17 -5.28
C TRP A 245 -36.31 -0.52 -6.43
N SER A 246 -35.86 -0.37 -7.67
CA SER A 246 -36.63 -0.73 -8.85
C SER A 246 -35.73 -1.31 -9.93
N GLU A 247 -36.26 -2.23 -10.73
CA GLU A 247 -35.56 -2.76 -11.89
C GLU A 247 -35.67 -1.80 -13.08
N ILE A 248 -34.54 -1.53 -13.74
CA ILE A 248 -34.49 -0.71 -14.95
C ILE A 248 -34.91 -1.59 -16.13
N LYS A 249 -35.90 -1.14 -16.90
CA LYS A 249 -36.40 -1.90 -18.04
C LYS A 249 -35.37 -1.90 -19.16
N MET A 250 -34.95 -3.10 -19.56
CA MET A 250 -33.97 -3.30 -20.63
C MET A 250 -34.69 -3.71 -21.92
N VAL A 251 -34.61 -2.87 -22.96
CA VAL A 251 -35.11 -3.19 -24.30
C VAL A 251 -33.94 -3.58 -25.17
N HIS A 252 -33.84 -4.88 -25.50
CA HIS A 252 -32.81 -5.40 -26.39
C HIS A 252 -33.33 -5.49 -27.83
N THR A 253 -32.46 -5.18 -28.79
CA THR A 253 -32.70 -5.43 -30.22
C THR A 253 -31.98 -6.71 -30.62
N ASP A 254 -32.37 -7.32 -31.74
CA ASP A 254 -31.71 -8.53 -32.23
C ASP A 254 -30.25 -8.26 -32.66
N SER A 255 -29.88 -6.99 -32.80
CA SER A 255 -28.49 -6.54 -33.00
C SER A 255 -27.60 -6.75 -31.76
N ALA A 256 -28.16 -7.06 -30.59
CA ALA A 256 -27.41 -7.29 -29.36
C ALA A 256 -26.66 -8.65 -29.40
N GLY A 257 -27.27 -9.71 -29.94
CA GLY A 257 -26.72 -11.08 -29.97
C GLY A 257 -27.21 -11.97 -28.82
N GLU A 258 -27.15 -13.30 -28.98
CA GLU A 258 -27.78 -14.34 -28.12
C GLU A 258 -27.21 -14.48 -26.68
N GLY A 259 -26.34 -13.57 -26.23
CA GLY A 259 -25.62 -13.68 -24.95
C GLY A 259 -25.84 -12.54 -23.93
N HIS A 260 -26.72 -11.57 -24.20
CA HIS A 260 -26.91 -10.42 -23.31
C HIS A 260 -27.83 -10.74 -22.11
N LYS A 261 -27.24 -11.09 -20.96
CA LYS A 261 -27.94 -11.25 -19.67
C LYS A 261 -27.82 -10.02 -18.75
N VAL A 262 -27.65 -8.83 -19.34
CA VAL A 262 -27.42 -7.61 -18.56
C VAL A 262 -28.71 -7.20 -17.86
N ARG A 263 -28.66 -7.09 -16.53
CA ARG A 263 -29.76 -6.55 -15.70
C ARG A 263 -29.27 -5.33 -14.95
N ALA A 264 -30.17 -4.39 -14.66
CA ALA A 264 -29.84 -3.17 -13.94
C ALA A 264 -30.95 -2.79 -12.96
N ILE A 265 -30.57 -2.24 -11.81
CA ILE A 265 -31.50 -1.73 -10.80
C ILE A 265 -31.10 -0.32 -10.37
N VAL A 266 -32.07 0.42 -9.84
CA VAL A 266 -31.87 1.65 -9.08
C VAL A 266 -32.13 1.34 -7.62
N ILE A 267 -31.22 1.72 -6.73
CA ILE A 267 -31.40 1.71 -5.29
C ILE A 267 -31.53 3.16 -4.83
N LYS A 268 -32.65 3.49 -4.20
CA LYS A 268 -32.89 4.81 -3.65
C LYS A 268 -32.01 5.07 -2.44
N SER A 269 -31.68 6.34 -2.24
CA SER A 269 -30.95 6.76 -1.05
C SER A 269 -31.76 6.52 0.22
N MET A 270 -31.14 5.91 1.23
CA MET A 270 -31.74 5.59 2.53
C MET A 270 -30.83 6.05 3.65
N LYS A 271 -31.42 6.40 4.79
CA LYS A 271 -30.66 6.72 6.01
C LYS A 271 -30.05 5.45 6.60
N GLU A 272 -28.90 5.58 7.24
CA GLU A 272 -28.21 4.45 7.87
C GLU A 272 -29.06 3.79 8.96
N GLU A 273 -29.77 4.58 9.77
CA GLU A 273 -30.67 4.10 10.83
C GLU A 273 -31.79 3.20 10.29
N GLU A 274 -32.38 3.54 9.15
CA GLU A 274 -33.46 2.78 8.52
C GLU A 274 -32.95 1.42 8.03
N VAL A 275 -31.78 1.41 7.39
CA VAL A 275 -31.16 0.17 6.91
C VAL A 275 -30.77 -0.72 8.09
N LEU A 276 -30.13 -0.17 9.13
CA LEU A 276 -29.77 -0.93 10.32
C LEU A 276 -31.01 -1.50 11.04
N ALA A 277 -32.12 -0.76 11.09
CA ALA A 277 -33.37 -1.26 11.64
C ALA A 277 -33.92 -2.46 10.84
N LEU A 278 -33.88 -2.40 9.50
CA LEU A 278 -34.28 -3.52 8.62
C LEU A 278 -33.38 -4.74 8.81
N ILE A 279 -32.07 -4.54 8.94
CA ILE A 279 -31.11 -5.62 9.21
C ILE A 279 -31.38 -6.25 10.58
N ASN A 280 -31.63 -5.44 11.61
CA ASN A 280 -31.98 -5.93 12.95
C ASN A 280 -33.27 -6.75 12.92
N GLN A 281 -34.31 -6.31 12.21
CA GLN A 281 -35.53 -7.09 12.00
C GLN A 281 -35.26 -8.38 11.22
N GLY A 282 -34.38 -8.33 10.21
CA GLY A 282 -33.95 -9.49 9.44
C GLY A 282 -33.26 -10.55 10.30
N ILE A 283 -32.45 -10.11 11.27
CA ILE A 283 -31.80 -10.96 12.28
C ILE A 283 -32.85 -11.53 13.24
N MET A 284 -33.71 -10.70 13.83
CA MET A 284 -34.74 -11.13 14.79
C MET A 284 -35.72 -12.14 14.18
N ASN A 285 -36.09 -11.96 12.92
CA ASN A 285 -37.01 -12.84 12.21
C ASN A 285 -36.31 -14.08 11.60
N GLY A 286 -35.01 -14.27 11.84
CA GLY A 286 -34.23 -15.42 11.36
C GLY A 286 -33.96 -15.43 9.85
N ARG A 287 -34.26 -14.35 9.13
CA ARG A 287 -33.94 -14.23 7.69
C ARG A 287 -32.45 -14.05 7.46
N LEU A 288 -31.78 -13.29 8.33
CA LEU A 288 -30.33 -13.21 8.37
C LEU A 288 -29.84 -14.16 9.47
N ASN A 289 -29.34 -15.31 9.05
CA ASN A 289 -28.88 -16.29 10.02
C ASN A 289 -27.56 -15.83 10.65
N VAL A 290 -27.60 -15.57 11.96
CA VAL A 290 -26.42 -15.29 12.80
C VAL A 290 -25.94 -16.57 13.50
N PHE A 291 -26.76 -17.63 13.48
CA PHE A 291 -26.48 -18.88 14.16
C PHE A 291 -25.68 -19.81 13.26
N SER A 292 -24.42 -20.03 13.63
CA SER A 292 -23.79 -21.33 13.38
C SER A 292 -24.22 -22.25 14.54
N GLU A 293 -24.78 -23.42 14.24
CA GLU A 293 -25.18 -24.45 15.22
C GLU A 293 -23.99 -25.09 15.96
N THR A 294 -22.89 -24.35 16.13
CA THR A 294 -21.66 -24.84 16.74
C THR A 294 -21.46 -24.21 18.11
N GLY A 295 -21.77 -25.00 19.14
CA GLY A 295 -21.37 -24.78 20.53
C GLY A 295 -22.46 -24.28 21.46
N ASP A 296 -22.10 -24.15 22.74
CA ASP A 296 -22.99 -23.70 23.80
C ASP A 296 -23.46 -22.23 23.58
N PRO A 297 -24.71 -21.90 23.93
CA PRO A 297 -25.26 -20.56 23.77
C PRO A 297 -24.52 -19.56 24.68
N ALA A 298 -24.29 -18.36 24.15
CA ALA A 298 -23.73 -17.26 24.93
C ALA A 298 -24.73 -16.81 26.02
N ILE A 299 -24.24 -16.49 27.22
CA ILE A 299 -25.03 -15.91 28.29
C ILE A 299 -25.15 -14.40 28.03
N LEU A 300 -26.36 -13.92 27.77
CA LEU A 300 -26.68 -12.50 27.66
C LEU A 300 -27.85 -12.20 28.60
N THR A 301 -27.61 -11.39 29.62
CA THR A 301 -28.65 -10.92 30.55
C THR A 301 -29.02 -9.47 30.26
N GLU A 302 -30.29 -9.11 30.50
CA GLU A 302 -30.79 -7.75 30.32
C GLU A 302 -30.04 -6.77 31.26
N GLY A 303 -29.53 -5.67 30.72
CA GLY A 303 -28.70 -4.69 31.45
C GLY A 303 -27.19 -4.99 31.51
N MET A 304 -26.74 -6.10 30.92
CA MET A 304 -25.32 -6.46 30.86
C MET A 304 -24.53 -5.49 29.97
N THR A 305 -23.41 -4.97 30.48
CA THR A 305 -22.48 -4.16 29.69
C THR A 305 -21.68 -5.01 28.70
N THR A 306 -21.12 -4.40 27.64
CA THR A 306 -20.27 -5.11 26.65
C THR A 306 -19.09 -5.82 27.33
N GLU A 307 -18.52 -5.20 28.37
CA GLU A 307 -17.41 -5.75 29.14
C GLU A 307 -17.84 -7.01 29.93
N GLU A 308 -18.98 -6.94 30.62
CA GLU A 308 -19.55 -8.08 31.34
C GLU A 308 -19.93 -9.23 30.40
N TYR A 309 -20.46 -8.93 29.22
CA TYR A 309 -20.79 -9.93 28.20
C TYR A 309 -19.55 -10.68 27.72
N LEU A 310 -18.50 -9.95 27.34
CA LEU A 310 -17.25 -10.55 26.88
C LEU A 310 -16.58 -11.35 28.01
N ARG A 311 -16.60 -10.85 29.25
CA ARG A 311 -16.07 -11.53 30.43
C ARG A 311 -16.79 -12.85 30.71
N THR A 312 -18.12 -12.84 30.67
CA THR A 312 -18.96 -14.02 30.96
C THR A 312 -18.83 -15.08 29.86
N ASN A 313 -18.63 -14.66 28.61
CA ASN A 313 -18.58 -15.55 27.45
C ASN A 313 -17.16 -15.84 26.94
N GLY A 314 -16.11 -15.36 27.62
CA GLY A 314 -14.73 -15.39 27.14
C GLY A 314 -14.21 -16.79 26.77
N LYS A 315 -14.53 -17.82 27.57
CA LYS A 315 -14.12 -19.21 27.30
C LYS A 315 -14.77 -19.77 26.03
N MET A 316 -16.04 -19.47 25.80
CA MET A 316 -16.77 -19.88 24.59
C MET A 316 -16.24 -19.13 23.36
N LEU A 317 -15.96 -17.83 23.49
CA LEU A 317 -15.35 -17.02 22.43
C LEU A 317 -13.95 -17.51 22.07
N ALA A 318 -13.11 -17.86 23.04
CA ALA A 318 -11.78 -18.43 22.80
C ALA A 318 -11.87 -19.77 22.05
N THR A 319 -12.77 -20.66 22.47
CA THR A 319 -12.99 -21.96 21.79
C THR A 319 -13.44 -21.77 20.34
N LYS A 320 -14.31 -20.79 20.08
CA LYS A 320 -14.72 -20.44 18.70
C LYS A 320 -13.54 -19.84 17.92
N ILE A 321 -12.74 -18.97 18.53
CA ILE A 321 -11.54 -18.40 17.90
C ILE A 321 -10.58 -19.51 17.46
N ASP A 322 -10.34 -20.53 18.29
CA ASP A 322 -9.48 -21.67 17.93
C ASP A 322 -10.05 -22.52 16.78
N GLN A 323 -11.37 -22.67 16.72
CA GLN A 323 -12.04 -23.35 15.60
C GLN A 323 -11.91 -22.59 14.28
N TYR A 324 -12.05 -21.26 14.31
CA TYR A 324 -12.06 -20.41 13.12
C TYR A 324 -10.67 -19.91 12.68
N LEU A 325 -9.72 -19.74 13.61
CA LEU A 325 -8.35 -19.29 13.36
C LEU A 325 -7.36 -20.45 13.44
N LYS A 326 -7.46 -21.39 12.50
CA LYS A 326 -6.47 -22.47 12.40
C LYS A 326 -5.08 -21.92 12.04
N PRO A 327 -4.04 -22.15 12.87
CA PRO A 327 -2.71 -21.65 12.59
C PRO A 327 -2.13 -22.29 11.32
N LEU A 328 -1.32 -21.55 10.57
CA LEU A 328 -0.63 -22.08 9.38
C LEU A 328 0.40 -23.16 9.74
N TYR A 329 0.86 -23.17 10.99
CA TYR A 329 1.84 -24.09 11.52
C TYR A 329 1.59 -24.29 13.03
N GLU A 330 1.36 -25.53 13.45
CA GLU A 330 0.96 -25.90 14.82
C GLU A 330 2.13 -26.11 15.79
N GLY A 331 3.38 -26.07 15.30
CA GLY A 331 4.56 -26.13 16.18
C GLY A 331 5.08 -27.53 16.50
N HIS A 332 4.54 -28.59 15.87
CA HIS A 332 4.91 -29.98 16.16
C HIS A 332 5.98 -30.57 15.24
N THR A 333 6.12 -30.06 14.01
CA THR A 333 7.00 -30.66 12.99
C THR A 333 8.18 -29.75 12.64
N TYR A 334 9.42 -30.20 12.86
CA TYR A 334 10.61 -29.43 12.56
C TYR A 334 11.36 -30.00 11.36
N SER A 335 11.98 -29.14 10.55
CA SER A 335 12.80 -29.60 9.43
C SER A 335 14.22 -29.98 9.92
N PRO A 336 14.77 -31.14 9.51
CA PRO A 336 16.10 -31.59 9.94
C PRO A 336 17.23 -30.60 9.63
N PHE A 337 17.06 -29.78 8.59
CA PHE A 337 18.06 -28.80 8.17
C PHE A 337 18.29 -27.68 9.20
N LEU A 338 17.35 -27.42 10.11
CA LEU A 338 17.52 -26.40 11.16
C LEU A 338 18.60 -26.82 12.18
N GLY A 339 18.79 -28.12 12.40
CA GLY A 339 19.82 -28.66 13.30
C GLY A 339 21.22 -28.76 12.67
N GLN A 340 21.36 -28.41 11.38
CA GLN A 340 22.62 -28.53 10.63
C GLN A 340 23.38 -27.20 10.47
N THR A 341 22.84 -26.09 10.97
CA THR A 341 23.53 -24.80 10.94
C THR A 341 24.69 -24.78 11.94
N LYS A 342 25.76 -24.03 11.66
CA LYS A 342 26.93 -23.92 12.57
C LYS A 342 26.52 -23.35 13.92
N ARG A 343 25.65 -22.34 13.94
CA ARG A 343 24.95 -21.88 15.14
C ARG A 343 23.50 -22.35 15.08
N ILE A 344 23.13 -23.22 16.00
CA ILE A 344 21.79 -23.81 16.05
C ILE A 344 20.81 -22.81 16.66
N SER A 345 19.61 -22.77 16.10
CA SER A 345 18.51 -21.94 16.61
C SER A 345 17.93 -22.53 17.88
N LEU A 346 17.54 -21.70 18.84
CA LEU A 346 16.81 -22.15 20.02
C LEU A 346 15.41 -22.67 19.63
N PRO A 347 14.73 -23.47 20.47
CA PRO A 347 13.45 -24.10 20.10
C PRO A 347 12.39 -23.10 19.61
N ALA A 348 12.26 -21.95 20.29
CA ALA A 348 11.35 -20.87 19.88
C ALA A 348 11.77 -20.22 18.55
N GLN A 349 13.06 -19.99 18.34
CA GLN A 349 13.60 -19.50 17.06
C GLN A 349 13.36 -20.52 15.93
N ALA A 350 13.56 -21.81 16.19
CA ALA A 350 13.32 -22.88 15.23
C ALA A 350 11.83 -22.96 14.87
N ARG A 351 10.93 -22.83 15.85
CA ARG A 351 9.48 -22.76 15.64
C ARG A 351 9.11 -21.55 14.76
N ALA A 352 9.69 -20.39 15.04
CA ALA A 352 9.50 -19.18 14.23
C ALA A 352 10.02 -19.35 12.79
N VAL A 353 11.17 -20.01 12.61
CA VAL A 353 11.70 -20.35 11.27
C VAL A 353 10.74 -21.27 10.51
N MET A 354 10.15 -22.27 11.17
CA MET A 354 9.14 -23.13 10.54
C MET A 354 7.89 -22.34 10.13
N GLY A 355 7.41 -21.42 10.97
CA GLY A 355 6.33 -20.49 10.63
C GLY A 355 6.67 -19.61 9.41
N VAL A 356 7.89 -19.06 9.38
CA VAL A 356 8.42 -18.31 8.23
C VAL A 356 8.38 -19.16 6.94
N LEU A 357 8.85 -20.40 7.00
CA LEU A 357 8.87 -21.30 5.84
C LEU A 357 7.44 -21.63 5.36
N ALA A 358 6.50 -21.87 6.27
CA ALA A 358 5.09 -22.12 5.96
C ALA A 358 4.42 -20.92 5.27
N VAL A 359 4.69 -19.69 5.75
CA VAL A 359 4.19 -18.47 5.10
C VAL A 359 4.81 -18.29 3.71
N LEU A 360 6.14 -18.46 3.57
CA LEU A 360 6.84 -18.30 2.29
C LEU A 360 6.41 -19.35 1.23
N GLN A 361 5.90 -20.51 1.65
CA GLN A 361 5.27 -21.48 0.74
C GLN A 361 4.02 -20.90 0.06
N ARG A 362 3.15 -20.24 0.82
CA ARG A 362 1.84 -19.78 0.32
C ARG A 362 1.84 -18.32 -0.15
N LYS A 363 2.72 -17.48 0.37
CA LYS A 363 2.73 -16.02 0.16
C LYS A 363 4.05 -15.54 -0.43
N TYR A 364 4.04 -14.32 -0.96
CA TYR A 364 5.23 -13.68 -1.52
C TYR A 364 6.21 -13.19 -0.44
N SER A 365 5.67 -12.69 0.68
CA SER A 365 6.48 -12.10 1.74
C SER A 365 5.98 -12.44 3.14
N VAL A 366 6.88 -12.33 4.12
CA VAL A 366 6.62 -12.57 5.54
C VAL A 366 7.29 -11.49 6.38
N PHE A 367 6.62 -11.04 7.43
CA PHE A 367 7.17 -10.18 8.47
C PHE A 367 7.69 -11.05 9.61
N LEU A 368 8.99 -10.96 9.89
CA LEU A 368 9.59 -11.52 11.09
C LEU A 368 9.79 -10.38 12.09
N ILE A 369 8.89 -10.31 13.06
CA ILE A 369 8.81 -9.26 14.05
C ILE A 369 9.35 -9.85 15.34
N GLY A 370 10.43 -9.28 15.86
CA GLY A 370 10.93 -9.77 17.12
C GLY A 370 11.82 -8.79 17.84
N ASP A 371 11.95 -9.01 19.15
CA ASP A 371 12.70 -8.10 20.00
C ASP A 371 14.16 -7.95 19.57
N MET A 372 14.76 -6.87 20.03
CA MET A 372 16.19 -6.68 19.86
C MET A 372 16.92 -7.77 20.64
N GLY A 373 17.82 -8.50 19.97
CA GLY A 373 18.49 -9.66 20.58
C GLY A 373 17.77 -11.00 20.41
N SER A 374 16.51 -11.05 19.94
CA SER A 374 15.78 -12.33 19.78
C SER A 374 16.30 -13.25 18.66
N GLY A 375 17.27 -12.78 17.87
CA GLY A 375 17.91 -13.57 16.81
C GLY A 375 17.27 -13.45 15.43
N LYS A 376 16.62 -12.33 15.07
CA LYS A 376 16.06 -12.09 13.72
C LYS A 376 17.01 -12.42 12.57
N THR A 377 18.26 -11.96 12.68
CA THR A 377 19.32 -12.29 11.71
C THR A 377 19.55 -13.79 11.63
N GLN A 378 19.70 -14.47 12.78
CA GLN A 378 19.87 -15.92 12.85
C GLN A 378 18.69 -16.69 12.26
N MET A 379 17.45 -16.33 12.62
CA MET A 379 16.25 -16.94 12.07
C MET A 379 16.15 -16.76 10.55
N SER A 380 16.45 -15.55 10.04
CA SER A 380 16.41 -15.31 8.59
C SER A 380 17.46 -16.11 7.80
N LEU A 381 18.69 -16.22 8.33
CA LEU A 381 19.76 -17.02 7.72
C LEU A 381 19.47 -18.53 7.82
N THR A 382 18.91 -18.99 8.94
CA THR A 382 18.49 -20.39 9.12
C THR A 382 17.36 -20.77 8.16
N ALA A 383 16.39 -19.87 7.95
CA ALA A 383 15.33 -20.07 6.95
C ALA A 383 15.92 -20.19 5.53
N VAL A 384 16.86 -19.31 5.16
CA VAL A 384 17.57 -19.37 3.86
C VAL A 384 18.35 -20.68 3.72
N PHE A 385 19.03 -21.13 4.77
CA PHE A 385 19.77 -22.38 4.75
C PHE A 385 18.85 -23.60 4.55
N ALA A 386 17.73 -23.64 5.27
CA ALA A 386 16.72 -24.68 5.10
C ALA A 386 16.14 -24.68 3.67
N LEU A 387 15.91 -23.50 3.08
CA LEU A 387 15.48 -23.36 1.68
C LEU A 387 16.53 -23.87 0.69
N MET A 388 17.81 -23.57 0.90
CA MET A 388 18.92 -24.08 0.10
C MET A 388 19.00 -25.61 0.16
N LYS A 389 18.91 -26.20 1.37
CA LYS A 389 18.97 -27.65 1.55
C LYS A 389 17.79 -28.36 0.92
N LYS A 390 16.56 -27.84 1.09
CA LYS A 390 15.36 -28.35 0.40
C LYS A 390 15.51 -28.33 -1.12
N ARG A 391 16.06 -27.23 -1.67
CA ARG A 391 16.35 -27.11 -3.10
C ARG A 391 17.44 -28.08 -3.59
N ASN A 392 18.45 -28.32 -2.78
CA ASN A 392 19.47 -29.31 -3.11
C ASN A 392 18.90 -30.73 -3.13
N ALA A 393 18.02 -31.04 -2.17
CA ALA A 393 17.32 -32.32 -2.08
C ALA A 393 16.33 -32.54 -3.25
N SER A 394 15.70 -31.49 -3.78
CA SER A 394 14.84 -31.58 -4.97
C SER A 394 15.59 -31.85 -6.29
N GLY A 395 16.92 -31.99 -6.25
CA GLY A 395 17.74 -32.28 -7.43
C GLY A 395 18.14 -31.07 -8.27
N ALA A 396 17.91 -29.83 -7.78
CA ALA A 396 18.32 -28.62 -8.48
C ALA A 396 19.85 -28.58 -8.72
N GLN A 397 20.24 -28.07 -9.88
CA GLN A 397 21.64 -27.99 -10.32
C GLN A 397 22.33 -26.65 -9.95
N ASP A 398 21.59 -25.73 -9.34
CA ASP A 398 22.06 -24.42 -8.91
C ASP A 398 21.71 -24.15 -7.43
N GLY A 399 22.54 -23.32 -6.81
CA GLY A 399 22.37 -22.86 -5.43
C GLY A 399 21.35 -21.74 -5.31
N ILE A 400 21.41 -21.01 -4.20
CA ILE A 400 20.48 -19.91 -3.91
C ILE A 400 21.20 -18.56 -3.89
N SER A 401 20.56 -17.55 -4.46
CA SER A 401 21.00 -16.15 -4.43
C SER A 401 20.09 -15.34 -3.50
N VAL A 402 20.68 -14.57 -2.60
CA VAL A 402 19.96 -13.83 -1.56
C VAL A 402 20.38 -12.36 -1.57
N LEU A 403 19.40 -11.47 -1.61
CA LEU A 403 19.64 -10.03 -1.49
C LEU A 403 19.45 -9.62 -0.03
N ILE A 404 20.47 -9.03 0.59
CA ILE A 404 20.36 -8.45 1.93
C ILE A 404 20.36 -6.93 1.80
N ILE A 405 19.29 -6.30 2.27
CA ILE A 405 19.16 -4.85 2.40
C ILE A 405 19.20 -4.52 3.88
N ALA A 406 20.22 -3.77 4.29
CA ALA A 406 20.46 -3.46 5.69
C ALA A 406 21.08 -2.06 5.84
N PRO A 407 20.94 -1.38 6.98
CA PRO A 407 21.59 -0.08 7.19
C PRO A 407 23.11 -0.11 7.00
N SER A 408 23.68 1.00 6.53
CA SER A 408 25.10 1.06 6.13
C SER A 408 26.08 0.60 7.21
N ILE A 409 25.77 0.88 8.48
CA ILE A 409 26.64 0.54 9.63
C ILE A 409 26.69 -0.98 9.92
N ILE A 410 25.65 -1.74 9.57
CA ILE A 410 25.58 -3.17 9.90
C ILE A 410 26.01 -4.09 8.76
N ILE A 411 26.17 -3.57 7.53
CA ILE A 411 26.60 -4.36 6.37
C ILE A 411 27.93 -5.10 6.64
N PRO A 412 28.97 -4.47 7.23
CA PRO A 412 30.21 -5.17 7.57
C PRO A 412 30.00 -6.29 8.61
N LYS A 413 29.15 -6.04 9.63
CA LYS A 413 28.81 -7.04 10.66
C LYS A 413 28.08 -8.25 10.05
N TRP A 414 27.14 -8.02 9.13
CA TRP A 414 26.46 -9.09 8.40
C TRP A 414 27.46 -9.96 7.61
N ALA A 415 28.31 -9.34 6.79
CA ALA A 415 29.24 -10.06 5.92
C ALA A 415 30.40 -10.73 6.66
N GLY A 416 30.99 -10.06 7.67
CA GLY A 416 32.20 -10.52 8.34
C GLY A 416 31.99 -11.33 9.62
N GLN A 417 30.82 -11.21 10.28
CA GLN A 417 30.57 -11.85 11.58
C GLN A 417 29.33 -12.74 11.56
N GLU A 418 28.15 -12.19 11.26
CA GLU A 418 26.88 -12.92 11.42
C GLU A 418 26.77 -14.12 10.49
N ILE A 419 26.99 -13.91 9.18
CA ILE A 419 26.88 -14.97 8.18
C ILE A 419 27.89 -16.12 8.44
N PRO A 420 29.20 -15.86 8.59
CA PRO A 420 30.19 -16.87 8.97
C PRO A 420 29.88 -17.61 10.28
N LYS A 421 29.41 -16.88 11.30
CA LYS A 421 29.12 -17.45 12.63
C LYS A 421 27.93 -18.40 12.58
N ILE A 422 26.90 -18.08 11.80
CA ILE A 422 25.65 -18.85 11.76
C ILE A 422 25.72 -20.00 10.78
N LEU A 423 26.26 -19.77 9.57
CA LEU A 423 26.24 -20.74 8.47
C LEU A 423 27.58 -21.45 8.21
N GLY A 424 28.71 -20.88 8.64
CA GLY A 424 30.05 -21.34 8.28
C GLY A 424 30.52 -20.84 6.90
N ASP A 425 31.81 -21.04 6.59
CA ASP A 425 32.48 -20.35 5.46
C ASP A 425 32.53 -21.14 4.16
N GLN A 426 32.50 -22.48 4.21
CA GLN A 426 32.86 -23.32 3.05
C GLN A 426 31.82 -23.34 1.92
N ILE A 427 30.61 -22.80 2.13
CA ILE A 427 29.48 -22.86 1.18
C ILE A 427 28.83 -21.49 0.92
N VAL A 428 29.44 -20.41 1.41
CA VAL A 428 28.84 -19.07 1.41
C VAL A 428 29.74 -18.07 0.70
N HIS A 429 29.15 -17.29 -0.20
CA HIS A 429 29.82 -16.18 -0.88
C HIS A 429 29.12 -14.86 -0.55
N CYS A 430 29.88 -13.85 -0.10
CA CYS A 430 29.36 -12.52 0.22
C CYS A 430 29.88 -11.48 -0.79
N THR A 431 28.98 -10.77 -1.45
CA THR A 431 29.29 -9.66 -2.37
C THR A 431 28.67 -8.38 -1.82
N ILE A 432 29.50 -7.37 -1.52
CA ILE A 432 29.02 -6.07 -1.02
C ILE A 432 28.96 -5.07 -2.18
N ILE A 433 27.79 -4.47 -2.42
CA ILE A 433 27.57 -3.48 -3.48
C ILE A 433 27.58 -2.09 -2.87
N ASN A 434 28.65 -1.35 -3.16
CA ASN A 434 28.91 -0.04 -2.59
C ASN A 434 28.68 1.10 -3.59
N SER A 435 28.77 0.81 -4.88
CA SER A 435 28.71 1.79 -5.95
C SER A 435 27.80 1.38 -7.10
N THR A 436 27.57 2.32 -8.02
CA THR A 436 26.90 2.04 -9.29
C THR A 436 27.72 1.06 -10.14
N GLU A 437 29.04 1.20 -10.09
CA GLU A 437 30.00 0.37 -10.82
C GLU A 437 29.94 -1.08 -10.33
N ASP A 438 29.92 -1.31 -9.01
CA ASP A 438 29.82 -2.65 -8.43
C ASP A 438 28.50 -3.33 -8.86
N ALA A 439 27.40 -2.57 -8.83
CA ALA A 439 26.10 -3.06 -9.27
C ALA A 439 26.12 -3.47 -10.76
N LEU A 440 26.78 -2.67 -11.61
CA LEU A 440 26.93 -3.00 -13.03
C LEU A 440 27.88 -4.17 -13.26
N GLN A 441 28.96 -4.29 -12.49
CA GLN A 441 29.87 -5.44 -12.54
C GLN A 441 29.13 -6.72 -12.16
N TYR A 442 28.34 -6.70 -11.08
CA TYR A 442 27.51 -7.83 -10.68
C TYR A 442 26.49 -8.19 -11.76
N VAL A 443 25.81 -7.21 -12.36
CA VAL A 443 24.90 -7.44 -13.51
C VAL A 443 25.64 -8.07 -14.70
N LYS A 444 26.85 -7.61 -15.02
CA LYS A 444 27.67 -8.19 -16.09
C LYS A 444 28.04 -9.64 -15.78
N LYS A 445 28.43 -9.94 -14.53
CA LYS A 445 28.69 -11.32 -14.05
C LYS A 445 27.47 -12.21 -14.29
N ILE A 446 26.28 -11.81 -13.85
CA ILE A 446 25.06 -12.60 -14.06
C ILE A 446 24.73 -12.76 -15.55
N LYS A 447 24.84 -11.69 -16.35
CA LYS A 447 24.56 -11.74 -17.79
C LYS A 447 25.56 -12.56 -18.60
N SER A 448 26.76 -12.81 -18.07
CA SER A 448 27.75 -13.72 -18.68
C SER A 448 27.38 -15.20 -18.54
N GLY A 449 26.29 -15.52 -17.83
CA GLY A 449 25.81 -16.89 -17.62
C GLY A 449 26.13 -17.47 -16.25
N TYR A 450 26.74 -16.68 -15.35
CA TYR A 450 27.03 -17.13 -13.99
C TYR A 450 25.77 -17.53 -13.23
N ARG A 451 25.81 -18.71 -12.63
CA ARG A 451 24.81 -19.21 -11.67
C ARG A 451 25.51 -19.60 -10.38
N VAL A 452 24.78 -19.49 -9.27
CA VAL A 452 25.29 -19.94 -7.97
C VAL A 452 25.50 -21.45 -8.03
N PRO A 453 26.69 -21.98 -7.65
CA PRO A 453 26.94 -23.41 -7.66
C PRO A 453 25.98 -24.19 -6.77
N LYS A 454 25.70 -25.46 -7.12
CA LYS A 454 24.85 -26.35 -6.32
C LYS A 454 25.31 -26.42 -4.87
N GLY A 455 24.37 -26.34 -3.93
CA GLY A 455 24.64 -26.37 -2.50
C GLY A 455 25.24 -25.09 -1.90
N HIS A 456 25.49 -24.04 -2.70
CA HIS A 456 26.06 -22.78 -2.23
C HIS A 456 25.01 -21.69 -2.06
N ILE A 457 25.34 -20.70 -1.22
CA ILE A 457 24.53 -19.51 -0.98
C ILE A 457 25.34 -18.26 -1.37
N GLU A 458 24.84 -17.46 -2.31
CA GLU A 458 25.44 -16.16 -2.65
C GLU A 458 24.62 -15.04 -2.01
N PHE A 459 25.19 -14.36 -1.02
CA PHE A 459 24.63 -13.16 -0.42
C PHE A 459 25.13 -11.91 -1.13
N VAL A 460 24.19 -11.08 -1.58
CA VAL A 460 24.48 -9.75 -2.15
C VAL A 460 23.96 -8.69 -1.18
N LEU A 461 24.87 -7.92 -0.61
CA LEU A 461 24.55 -6.93 0.42
C LEU A 461 24.52 -5.53 -0.18
N VAL A 462 23.42 -4.80 0.02
CA VAL A 462 23.28 -3.39 -0.40
C VAL A 462 22.76 -2.58 0.77
N SER A 463 23.43 -1.45 1.06
CA SER A 463 22.95 -0.59 2.14
C SER A 463 21.65 0.16 1.80
N THR A 464 20.80 0.40 2.81
CA THR A 464 19.55 1.18 2.66
C THR A 464 19.79 2.61 2.17
N ASP A 465 20.95 3.19 2.50
CA ASP A 465 21.31 4.54 2.10
C ASP A 465 21.84 4.61 0.67
N ARG A 466 22.64 3.62 0.24
CA ARG A 466 23.23 3.59 -1.11
C ARG A 466 22.24 3.16 -2.17
N MET A 467 21.30 2.26 -1.84
CA MET A 467 20.34 1.72 -2.83
C MET A 467 19.49 2.80 -3.52
N LYS A 468 19.24 3.93 -2.84
CA LYS A 468 18.41 5.03 -3.32
C LYS A 468 19.17 6.13 -4.07
N LEU A 469 20.49 6.13 -4.02
CA LEU A 469 21.28 7.25 -4.55
C LEU A 469 21.20 7.27 -6.08
N THR A 470 20.77 8.40 -6.61
CA THR A 470 20.76 8.71 -8.04
C THR A 470 21.63 9.93 -8.30
N ALA A 471 21.93 10.25 -9.55
CA ALA A 471 22.63 11.47 -9.91
C ALA A 471 21.89 12.70 -9.34
N ASN A 472 22.65 13.57 -8.69
CA ASN A 472 22.16 14.79 -8.04
C ASN A 472 21.53 15.75 -9.04
N LYS A 473 22.17 15.91 -10.20
CA LYS A 473 21.71 16.77 -11.29
C LYS A 473 21.68 15.99 -12.60
N PHE A 474 20.65 16.27 -13.39
CA PHE A 474 20.58 15.85 -14.80
C PHE A 474 20.75 17.09 -15.67
N VAL A 475 21.47 16.93 -16.77
CA VAL A 475 21.79 17.98 -17.74
C VAL A 475 21.19 17.58 -19.07
N LEU A 476 20.54 18.53 -19.73
CA LEU A 476 20.00 18.34 -21.08
C LEU A 476 21.15 18.41 -22.10
N GLY A 477 21.32 17.36 -22.91
CA GLY A 477 22.31 17.29 -23.99
C GLY A 477 21.89 17.99 -25.29
N ALA A 478 20.90 18.88 -25.25
CA ALA A 478 20.43 19.63 -26.41
C ALA A 478 21.20 20.95 -26.55
N ILE A 479 21.27 21.47 -27.78
CA ILE A 479 21.90 22.77 -28.08
C ILE A 479 20.81 23.84 -28.15
N TRP A 480 21.02 24.98 -27.50
CA TRP A 480 20.12 26.12 -27.63
C TRP A 480 20.48 26.96 -28.85
N LYS A 481 19.56 27.10 -29.81
CA LYS A 481 19.75 27.97 -30.99
C LYS A 481 19.03 29.29 -30.82
N HIS A 482 19.77 30.33 -30.45
CA HIS A 482 19.22 31.68 -30.21
C HIS A 482 18.53 32.31 -31.43
N GLN A 483 18.97 32.00 -32.67
CA GLN A 483 18.31 32.48 -33.89
C GLN A 483 16.89 31.92 -34.08
N ARG A 484 16.61 30.73 -33.55
CA ARG A 484 15.32 30.04 -33.71
C ARG A 484 14.49 30.04 -32.43
N ASN A 485 15.07 30.44 -31.29
CA ASN A 485 14.48 30.33 -29.95
C ASN A 485 13.99 28.91 -29.59
N LEU A 486 14.73 27.89 -30.04
CA LEU A 486 14.37 26.48 -29.87
C LEU A 486 15.56 25.65 -29.38
N TRP A 487 15.25 24.59 -28.64
CA TRP A 487 16.19 23.52 -28.34
C TRP A 487 16.34 22.59 -29.55
N CYS A 488 17.58 22.31 -29.93
CA CYS A 488 17.91 21.48 -31.08
C CYS A 488 18.72 20.25 -30.67
N CYS A 489 18.55 19.16 -31.41
CA CYS A 489 19.43 18.00 -31.28
C CYS A 489 20.86 18.35 -31.76
N PRO A 490 21.92 17.98 -31.01
CA PRO A 490 23.30 18.19 -31.43
C PRO A 490 23.67 17.33 -32.66
N ASP A 491 23.09 16.14 -32.80
CA ASP A 491 23.46 15.21 -33.87
C ASP A 491 22.82 15.59 -35.22
N CYS A 492 21.52 15.92 -35.25
CA CYS A 492 20.81 16.20 -36.51
C CYS A 492 20.40 17.66 -36.73
N GLY A 493 20.59 18.53 -35.73
CA GLY A 493 20.24 19.95 -35.80
C GLY A 493 18.74 20.28 -35.86
N ARG A 494 17.83 19.29 -35.84
CA ARG A 494 16.37 19.50 -35.83
C ARG A 494 15.90 20.00 -34.46
N GLY A 495 14.83 20.81 -34.46
CA GLY A 495 14.16 21.27 -33.25
C GLY A 495 13.56 20.09 -32.46
N LEU A 496 13.70 20.11 -31.14
CA LEU A 496 13.12 19.11 -30.25
C LEU A 496 11.66 19.47 -29.95
N LYS A 497 10.82 18.46 -29.74
CA LYS A 497 9.42 18.65 -29.37
C LYS A 497 9.28 19.02 -27.90
N SER A 498 8.28 19.83 -27.57
CA SER A 498 7.99 20.22 -26.20
C SER A 498 7.43 19.02 -25.42
N PRO A 499 7.96 18.72 -24.22
CA PRO A 499 7.44 17.65 -23.36
C PRO A 499 6.01 17.88 -22.86
N LYS A 500 5.51 19.12 -22.89
CA LYS A 500 4.20 19.49 -22.34
C LYS A 500 3.04 19.28 -23.31
N SER A 501 3.30 18.94 -24.58
CA SER A 501 2.24 18.74 -25.57
C SER A 501 1.44 17.48 -25.25
N LYS A 502 0.16 17.64 -24.90
CA LYS A 502 -0.77 16.54 -24.58
C LYS A 502 -1.48 15.96 -25.83
N THR A 503 -1.26 16.54 -27.00
CA THR A 503 -1.85 16.19 -28.30
C THR A 503 -0.75 15.91 -29.33
N ASN A 504 -1.10 15.30 -30.47
CA ASN A 504 -0.20 15.04 -31.61
C ASN A 504 0.34 16.32 -32.29
N ASP A 505 0.27 17.49 -31.63
CA ASP A 505 0.71 18.76 -32.16
C ASP A 505 2.26 18.86 -32.13
N ASP A 506 2.83 19.28 -33.26
CA ASP A 506 4.27 19.49 -33.49
C ASP A 506 4.82 20.74 -32.78
N VAL A 507 4.44 20.95 -31.51
CA VAL A 507 4.93 22.09 -30.72
C VAL A 507 6.40 21.88 -30.37
N MET A 508 7.25 22.81 -30.81
CA MET A 508 8.69 22.77 -30.58
C MET A 508 9.06 23.30 -29.18
N ALA A 509 10.13 22.76 -28.60
CA ALA A 509 10.56 23.07 -27.24
C ALA A 509 11.30 24.40 -27.14
N THR A 510 10.84 25.24 -26.22
CA THR A 510 11.38 26.58 -25.94
C THR A 510 12.24 26.59 -24.67
N TRP A 511 12.85 27.74 -24.34
CA TRP A 511 13.71 27.87 -23.14
C TRP A 511 13.00 27.41 -21.85
N LYS A 512 11.75 27.86 -21.65
CA LYS A 512 10.92 27.57 -20.46
C LYS A 512 10.54 26.10 -20.31
N ASP A 513 10.69 25.30 -21.37
CA ASP A 513 10.40 23.87 -21.32
C ASP A 513 11.55 23.08 -20.71
N ALA A 514 12.79 23.56 -20.86
CA ALA A 514 13.98 22.89 -20.33
C ALA A 514 14.55 23.56 -19.08
N VAL A 515 14.48 24.89 -18.94
CA VAL A 515 15.18 25.64 -17.90
C VAL A 515 14.21 26.35 -16.96
N GLU A 516 14.41 26.15 -15.66
CA GLU A 516 13.66 26.83 -14.58
C GLU A 516 14.42 28.09 -14.13
N LEU A 517 15.75 28.00 -13.98
CA LEU A 517 16.63 29.11 -13.62
C LEU A 517 17.93 29.08 -14.43
N PRO A 518 18.31 30.18 -15.09
CA PRO A 518 17.62 31.47 -15.17
C PRO A 518 16.38 31.46 -16.08
N VAL A 519 15.42 32.36 -15.80
CA VAL A 519 14.12 32.44 -16.51
C VAL A 519 14.29 32.79 -18.00
N ARG A 520 15.39 33.46 -18.37
CA ARG A 520 15.69 33.90 -19.74
C ARG A 520 16.98 33.24 -20.27
N PRO A 521 17.07 33.00 -21.59
CA PRO A 521 18.31 32.54 -22.23
C PRO A 521 19.40 33.62 -22.21
N PRO A 522 20.68 33.25 -22.37
CA PRO A 522 21.77 34.23 -22.44
C PRO A 522 21.67 35.12 -23.68
N ASN A 523 22.13 36.36 -23.52
CA ASN A 523 22.16 37.35 -24.60
C ASN A 523 23.36 37.12 -25.54
N ARG A 524 23.30 37.67 -26.75
CA ARG A 524 24.39 37.52 -27.74
C ARG A 524 25.76 38.01 -27.24
N SER A 525 25.79 39.07 -26.43
CA SER A 525 27.03 39.59 -25.85
C SER A 525 27.66 38.60 -24.86
N GLU A 526 26.85 37.99 -23.99
CA GLU A 526 27.28 36.99 -23.00
C GLU A 526 27.82 35.71 -23.69
N LEU A 527 27.18 35.29 -24.78
CA LEU A 527 27.67 34.16 -25.60
C LEU A 527 28.99 34.48 -26.29
N ARG A 528 29.16 35.72 -26.77
CA ARG A 528 30.40 36.17 -27.42
C ARG A 528 31.55 36.27 -26.43
N GLU A 529 31.28 36.77 -25.23
CA GLU A 529 32.23 36.82 -24.11
C GLU A 529 32.66 35.41 -23.67
N ALA A 530 31.72 34.48 -23.51
CA ALA A 530 32.04 33.10 -23.18
C ALA A 530 32.86 32.40 -24.27
N TYR A 531 32.61 32.72 -25.55
CA TYR A 531 33.40 32.20 -26.67
C TYR A 531 34.84 32.73 -26.65
N LEU A 532 35.03 34.04 -26.43
CA LEU A 532 36.35 34.67 -26.33
C LEU A 532 37.15 34.17 -25.12
N ASN A 533 36.47 33.93 -24.00
CA ASN A 533 37.09 33.45 -22.76
C ASN A 533 37.27 31.91 -22.72
N GLY A 534 36.88 31.19 -23.79
CA GLY A 534 36.98 29.73 -23.85
C GLY A 534 36.06 29.00 -22.85
N THR A 535 35.05 29.66 -22.30
CA THR A 535 34.12 29.12 -21.28
C THR A 535 32.80 28.62 -21.87
N MET A 536 32.76 28.32 -23.17
CA MET A 536 31.59 27.76 -23.85
C MET A 536 31.45 26.25 -23.58
N GLY A 537 30.28 25.84 -23.08
CA GLY A 537 29.91 24.44 -22.90
C GLY A 537 29.46 23.76 -24.19
N ALA A 538 29.46 22.43 -24.19
CA ALA A 538 29.06 21.60 -25.35
C ALA A 538 27.59 21.75 -25.78
N ASN A 539 26.76 22.38 -24.96
CA ASN A 539 25.36 22.72 -25.25
C ASN A 539 25.21 24.10 -25.93
N GLY A 540 26.32 24.78 -26.27
CA GLY A 540 26.31 26.10 -26.90
C GLY A 540 25.95 27.24 -25.93
N LEU A 541 26.16 27.04 -24.63
CA LEU A 541 25.89 28.01 -23.56
C LEU A 541 27.15 28.21 -22.69
N PRO A 542 27.28 29.34 -21.97
CA PRO A 542 28.38 29.51 -21.02
C PRO A 542 28.36 28.40 -19.96
N LEU A 543 29.54 27.95 -19.54
CA LEU A 543 29.70 26.95 -18.48
C LEU A 543 28.94 27.39 -17.23
N ASN A 544 28.16 26.47 -16.64
CA ASN A 544 27.35 26.70 -15.44
C ASN A 544 26.29 27.81 -15.53
N TYR A 545 25.95 28.31 -16.72
CA TYR A 545 24.89 29.30 -16.91
C TYR A 545 23.53 28.79 -16.40
N ILE A 546 23.20 27.52 -16.67
CA ILE A 546 21.95 26.91 -16.21
C ILE A 546 22.10 26.43 -14.76
N LYS A 547 21.49 27.19 -13.85
CA LYS A 547 21.43 26.86 -12.42
C LYS A 547 20.49 25.68 -12.18
N ARG A 548 19.27 25.73 -12.73
CA ARG A 548 18.22 24.71 -12.50
C ARG A 548 17.45 24.40 -13.79
N TYR A 549 17.37 23.10 -14.10
CA TYR A 549 16.55 22.56 -15.18
C TYR A 549 15.14 22.23 -14.68
N THR A 550 14.16 22.14 -15.60
CA THR A 550 12.80 21.69 -15.30
C THR A 550 12.78 20.19 -15.00
N SER A 551 11.71 19.70 -14.34
CA SER A 551 11.48 18.26 -14.10
C SER A 551 11.25 17.46 -15.40
N LEU A 552 11.00 18.14 -16.52
CA LEU A 552 10.63 17.55 -17.80
C LEU A 552 11.83 17.21 -18.69
N ILE A 553 13.05 17.57 -18.31
CA ILE A 553 14.24 17.37 -19.16
C ILE A 553 14.44 15.91 -19.62
N ARG A 554 13.98 14.93 -18.84
CA ARG A 554 14.08 13.50 -19.18
C ARG A 554 13.07 13.03 -20.23
N GLN A 555 12.14 13.88 -20.63
CA GLN A 555 11.14 13.59 -21.67
C GLN A 555 11.57 14.15 -23.04
N PHE A 556 12.69 14.86 -23.11
CA PHE A 556 13.25 15.32 -24.39
C PHE A 556 13.84 14.13 -25.14
N GLU A 557 13.30 13.86 -26.33
CA GLU A 557 13.70 12.77 -27.20
C GLU A 557 14.01 13.30 -28.61
N CYS A 558 14.94 12.66 -29.31
CA CYS A 558 15.20 12.94 -30.71
C CYS A 558 15.10 11.67 -31.57
N LEU A 559 14.49 11.80 -32.75
CA LEU A 559 14.25 10.71 -33.69
C LEU A 559 15.49 10.37 -34.56
N CYS A 560 16.56 11.15 -34.51
CA CYS A 560 17.68 11.05 -35.46
C CYS A 560 18.55 9.78 -35.37
N LYS A 561 18.59 9.11 -34.21
CA LYS A 561 19.37 7.89 -33.99
C LYS A 561 18.56 6.61 -34.17
N SER A 562 17.32 6.70 -34.66
CA SER A 562 16.55 5.54 -35.10
C SER A 562 17.09 5.11 -36.47
N GLY A 563 18.06 4.19 -36.46
CA GLY A 563 18.81 3.78 -37.64
C GLY A 563 17.93 3.37 -38.83
N GLU A 564 18.46 3.67 -40.01
CA GLU A 564 18.06 3.23 -41.34
C GLU A 564 17.47 1.81 -41.36
N LYS A 565 16.15 1.75 -41.46
CA LYS A 565 15.39 0.80 -42.28
C LYS A 565 14.03 1.43 -42.52
N SER A 566 13.98 2.29 -43.53
CA SER A 566 12.77 2.55 -44.31
C SER A 566 12.38 1.26 -45.05
N VAL A 567 11.97 0.24 -44.30
CA VAL A 567 11.18 -0.85 -44.86
C VAL A 567 9.75 -0.49 -44.53
N ILE A 568 8.93 -0.39 -45.57
CA ILE A 568 7.48 -0.25 -45.51
C ILE A 568 6.95 -1.25 -44.47
N VAL A 569 6.65 -0.76 -43.26
CA VAL A 569 6.07 -1.61 -42.20
C VAL A 569 4.58 -1.64 -42.46
N HIS A 570 4.14 -2.68 -43.18
CA HIS A 570 2.78 -3.17 -43.06
C HIS A 570 2.41 -3.28 -41.58
N LYS A 571 1.28 -2.67 -41.20
CA LYS A 571 0.56 -2.74 -39.92
C LYS A 571 1.09 -3.84 -38.99
N LYS A 572 2.16 -3.55 -38.24
CA LYS A 572 2.55 -4.37 -37.09
C LYS A 572 1.89 -3.80 -35.84
N SER A 573 1.44 -4.70 -34.98
CA SER A 573 0.64 -4.40 -33.80
C SER A 573 1.25 -3.34 -32.87
N ALA A 574 0.46 -2.48 -32.21
CA ALA A 574 0.95 -1.40 -31.34
C ALA A 574 1.90 -1.83 -30.20
N ASP A 575 2.00 -3.12 -29.88
CA ASP A 575 3.03 -3.64 -28.98
C ASP A 575 4.45 -3.54 -29.56
N SER A 576 4.63 -3.63 -30.88
CA SER A 576 5.91 -3.37 -31.54
C SER A 576 6.22 -1.88 -31.58
N GLU A 577 5.22 -1.01 -31.78
CA GLU A 577 5.37 0.45 -31.69
C GLU A 577 5.71 0.93 -30.27
N LYS A 578 5.11 0.35 -29.21
CA LYS A 578 5.47 0.64 -27.82
C LYS A 578 6.88 0.12 -27.45
N LYS A 579 7.31 -0.99 -28.04
CA LYS A 579 8.69 -1.50 -27.89
C LYS A 579 9.69 -0.66 -28.68
N GLU A 580 9.30 -0.10 -29.83
CA GLU A 580 10.11 0.82 -30.64
C GLU A 580 10.19 2.23 -30.04
N ARG A 581 9.10 2.76 -29.45
CA ARG A 581 9.14 4.01 -28.67
C ARG A 581 10.08 3.94 -27.47
N LYS A 582 10.21 2.77 -26.84
CA LYS A 582 11.19 2.52 -25.77
C LYS A 582 12.66 2.50 -26.25
N ARG A 583 12.92 2.65 -27.56
CA ARG A 583 14.27 2.82 -28.13
C ARG A 583 14.65 4.30 -28.33
N PHE A 584 13.81 5.27 -27.98
CA PHE A 584 14.21 6.68 -27.98
C PHE A 584 15.02 7.00 -26.72
N CYS A 585 16.31 7.25 -26.90
CA CYS A 585 17.18 7.67 -25.81
C CYS A 585 16.81 9.09 -25.40
N THR A 586 16.46 9.27 -24.13
CA THR A 586 16.32 10.59 -23.51
C THR A 586 17.59 11.40 -23.75
N MET A 587 17.45 12.65 -24.16
CA MET A 587 18.57 13.59 -24.34
C MET A 587 19.13 14.09 -23.00
N ALA A 588 18.49 13.75 -21.87
CA ALA A 588 19.01 14.04 -20.55
C ALA A 588 20.02 12.99 -20.11
N ARG A 589 21.12 13.46 -19.52
CA ARG A 589 22.16 12.62 -18.90
C ARG A 589 22.47 13.10 -17.48
N PRO A 590 23.01 12.23 -16.62
CA PRO A 590 23.63 12.68 -15.37
C PRO A 590 24.67 13.77 -15.61
N ALA A 591 24.73 14.75 -14.69
CA ALA A 591 25.80 15.73 -14.63
C ALA A 591 27.15 15.03 -14.36
N VAL A 592 28.20 15.45 -15.06
CA VAL A 592 29.52 14.80 -14.98
C VAL A 592 30.50 15.69 -14.22
N LYS A 593 31.14 15.13 -13.19
CA LYS A 593 32.15 15.82 -12.36
C LYS A 593 33.31 16.35 -13.18
N ASP A 594 33.85 15.53 -14.09
CA ASP A 594 35.01 15.87 -14.92
C ASP A 594 34.73 17.03 -15.89
N ARG A 595 33.44 17.34 -16.13
CA ARG A 595 33.00 18.50 -16.94
C ARG A 595 32.68 19.74 -16.10
N GLY A 596 32.91 19.70 -14.79
CA GLY A 596 32.59 20.79 -13.86
C GLY A 596 31.09 21.05 -13.65
N GLU A 597 30.22 20.12 -14.07
CA GLU A 597 28.76 20.28 -14.01
C GLU A 597 28.16 19.95 -12.64
N ASP A 598 28.87 19.14 -11.85
CA ASP A 598 28.51 18.75 -10.48
C ASP A 598 29.80 18.50 -9.67
N ARG A 599 29.71 18.63 -8.34
CA ARG A 599 30.79 18.29 -7.41
C ARG A 599 30.96 16.77 -7.25
N ASN A 600 29.89 16.01 -7.47
CA ASN A 600 29.84 14.57 -7.25
C ASN A 600 29.94 13.77 -8.56
N LYS A 601 30.53 12.57 -8.51
CA LYS A 601 30.52 11.63 -9.63
C LYS A 601 29.07 11.26 -9.99
N PRO A 602 28.74 11.09 -11.29
CA PRO A 602 27.42 10.64 -11.71
C PRO A 602 27.14 9.25 -11.14
N ARG A 603 25.93 9.04 -10.61
CA ARG A 603 25.50 7.77 -10.03
C ARG A 603 24.17 7.35 -10.62
N TRP A 604 23.98 6.05 -10.76
CA TRP A 604 22.69 5.45 -11.08
C TRP A 604 22.18 4.66 -9.88
N MET A 605 20.88 4.74 -9.67
CA MET A 605 20.19 4.07 -8.58
C MET A 605 20.36 2.56 -8.68
N ILE A 606 21.03 1.95 -7.69
CA ILE A 606 21.29 0.49 -7.64
C ILE A 606 19.97 -0.27 -7.73
N ALA A 607 18.95 0.18 -6.99
CA ALA A 607 17.62 -0.42 -7.03
C ALA A 607 16.99 -0.43 -8.43
N GLU A 608 17.22 0.61 -9.23
CA GLU A 608 16.73 0.68 -10.61
C GLU A 608 17.52 -0.20 -11.56
N ILE A 609 18.84 -0.28 -11.38
CA ILE A 609 19.70 -1.19 -12.14
C ILE A 609 19.24 -2.64 -11.92
N PHE A 610 19.04 -3.04 -10.66
CA PHE A 610 18.60 -4.39 -10.30
C PHE A 610 17.19 -4.66 -10.83
N GLN A 611 16.25 -3.73 -10.68
CA GLN A 611 14.90 -3.88 -11.24
C GLN A 611 14.90 -4.07 -12.76
N LYS A 612 15.78 -3.35 -13.48
CA LYS A 612 15.85 -3.40 -14.95
C LYS A 612 16.57 -4.64 -15.47
N HIS A 613 17.61 -5.09 -14.78
CA HIS A 613 18.52 -6.13 -15.30
C HIS A 613 18.49 -7.46 -14.54
N LEU A 614 17.97 -7.51 -13.32
CA LEU A 614 17.95 -8.67 -12.42
C LEU A 614 16.53 -8.95 -11.92
N LYS A 615 15.57 -9.06 -12.83
CA LYS A 615 14.19 -9.40 -12.46
C LYS A 615 14.13 -10.85 -11.97
N ASN A 616 13.52 -11.08 -10.81
CA ASN A 616 13.40 -12.40 -10.18
C ASN A 616 14.73 -13.18 -10.05
N HIS A 617 15.86 -12.47 -10.01
CA HIS A 617 17.18 -13.08 -9.88
C HIS A 617 17.43 -13.63 -8.48
N PHE A 618 17.07 -12.84 -7.46
CA PHE A 618 17.24 -13.23 -6.08
C PHE A 618 16.10 -14.15 -5.65
N HIS A 619 16.43 -15.29 -5.06
CA HIS A 619 15.44 -16.23 -4.58
C HIS A 619 14.72 -15.69 -3.35
N VAL A 620 15.48 -15.07 -2.43
CA VAL A 620 14.95 -14.43 -1.22
C VAL A 620 15.59 -13.05 -1.06
N GLY A 621 14.78 -12.03 -0.78
CA GLY A 621 15.25 -10.73 -0.31
C GLY A 621 15.05 -10.60 1.20
N LEU A 622 16.14 -10.42 1.95
CA LEU A 622 16.11 -10.10 3.38
C LEU A 622 16.21 -8.58 3.55
N PHE A 623 15.17 -7.97 4.10
CA PHE A 623 15.13 -6.52 4.35
C PHE A 623 15.15 -6.28 5.84
N ASP A 624 16.33 -5.93 6.34
CA ASP A 624 16.55 -5.58 7.74
C ASP A 624 16.10 -4.14 8.00
N GLU A 625 15.56 -3.91 9.20
CA GLU A 625 15.04 -2.61 9.64
C GLU A 625 14.03 -1.99 8.65
N ILE A 626 13.04 -2.79 8.20
CA ILE A 626 12.02 -2.38 7.20
C ILE A 626 11.27 -1.09 7.58
N GLN A 627 11.22 -0.75 8.88
CA GLN A 627 10.69 0.49 9.43
C GLN A 627 11.31 1.73 8.81
N GLN A 628 12.59 1.69 8.41
CA GLN A 628 13.25 2.80 7.72
C GLN A 628 12.73 3.03 6.29
N MET A 629 11.89 2.13 5.78
CA MET A 629 11.32 2.14 4.44
C MET A 629 9.80 2.39 4.43
N LYS A 630 9.17 2.60 5.61
CA LYS A 630 7.71 2.79 5.77
C LYS A 630 7.16 4.04 5.06
N ALA A 631 7.96 5.09 4.85
CA ALA A 631 7.46 6.33 4.25
C ALA A 631 7.11 6.18 2.75
N SER A 632 5.90 6.60 2.36
CA SER A 632 5.33 6.56 0.99
C SER A 632 6.24 7.25 -0.03
N ASP A 633 6.64 8.49 0.26
CA ASP A 633 7.34 9.40 -0.67
C ASP A 633 8.85 9.48 -0.42
N SER A 634 9.38 8.54 0.36
CA SER A 634 10.82 8.50 0.64
C SER A 634 11.59 7.83 -0.49
N GLY A 635 12.79 8.34 -0.79
CA GLY A 635 13.71 7.69 -1.72
C GLY A 635 14.06 6.24 -1.31
N ARG A 636 14.04 5.94 0.01
CA ARG A 636 14.20 4.57 0.54
C ARG A 636 13.02 3.68 0.16
N GLY A 637 11.79 4.16 0.34
CA GLY A 637 10.57 3.44 -0.01
C GLY A 637 10.44 3.15 -1.51
N LEU A 638 10.82 4.12 -2.36
CA LEU A 638 10.88 3.90 -3.82
C LEU A 638 11.93 2.85 -4.19
N ALA A 639 13.13 2.92 -3.61
CA ALA A 639 14.19 1.93 -3.83
C ALA A 639 13.75 0.52 -3.42
N PHE A 640 13.12 0.41 -2.25
CA PHE A 640 12.55 -0.83 -1.72
C PHE A 640 11.57 -1.47 -2.71
N HIS A 641 10.58 -0.72 -3.20
CA HIS A 641 9.62 -1.24 -4.19
C HIS A 641 10.31 -1.75 -5.47
N LYS A 642 11.35 -1.05 -5.95
CA LYS A 642 12.10 -1.46 -7.13
C LYS A 642 12.86 -2.78 -6.88
N LEU A 643 13.47 -2.95 -5.71
CA LEU A 643 14.24 -4.14 -5.33
C LEU A 643 13.37 -5.37 -5.09
N LEU A 644 12.15 -5.21 -4.58
CA LEU A 644 11.20 -6.33 -4.45
C LEU A 644 10.98 -7.05 -5.79
N LYS A 645 10.93 -6.30 -6.92
CA LYS A 645 10.79 -6.89 -8.26
C LYS A 645 12.01 -7.70 -8.73
N SER A 646 13.12 -7.61 -8.02
CA SER A 646 14.31 -8.45 -8.25
C SER A 646 14.31 -9.73 -7.41
N CYS A 647 13.37 -9.87 -6.46
CA CYS A 647 13.27 -10.97 -5.52
C CYS A 647 12.03 -11.85 -5.80
N LYS A 648 12.20 -13.18 -5.80
CA LYS A 648 11.08 -14.14 -5.92
C LYS A 648 10.24 -14.22 -4.64
N LYS A 649 10.89 -14.11 -3.49
CA LYS A 649 10.29 -14.08 -2.14
C LYS A 649 10.96 -13.00 -1.30
N ALA A 650 10.30 -12.51 -0.25
CA ALA A 650 10.87 -11.48 0.63
C ALA A 650 10.60 -11.76 2.12
N MET A 651 11.59 -11.47 2.97
CA MET A 651 11.46 -11.48 4.42
C MET A 651 11.74 -10.08 4.95
N PHE A 652 10.82 -9.55 5.75
CA PHE A 652 10.94 -8.23 6.36
C PHE A 652 11.27 -8.41 7.84
N LEU A 653 12.44 -7.94 8.26
CA LEU A 653 12.91 -8.03 9.63
C LEU A 653 12.67 -6.69 10.33
N THR A 654 12.00 -6.72 11.49
CA THR A 654 11.76 -5.50 12.28
C THR A 654 11.65 -5.80 13.76
N GLY A 655 12.02 -4.83 14.59
CA GLY A 655 11.65 -4.81 16.00
C GLY A 655 10.28 -4.19 16.28
N THR A 656 9.78 -3.35 15.37
CA THR A 656 8.51 -2.64 15.52
C THR A 656 7.71 -2.62 14.22
N LEU A 657 6.45 -3.08 14.28
CA LEU A 657 5.61 -3.18 13.08
C LEU A 657 4.96 -1.85 12.75
N THR A 658 4.46 -1.13 13.76
CA THR A 658 3.79 0.18 13.62
C THR A 658 4.34 1.18 14.64
N ASN A 659 4.07 2.47 14.40
CA ASN A 659 4.37 3.54 15.35
C ASN A 659 3.13 3.95 16.18
N GLY A 660 2.12 3.08 16.25
CA GLY A 660 0.82 3.35 16.87
C GLY A 660 -0.20 4.07 15.97
N ALA A 661 0.20 4.52 14.78
CA ALA A 661 -0.70 5.04 13.75
C ALA A 661 -0.94 3.99 12.65
N SER A 662 -2.18 3.89 12.18
CA SER A 662 -2.59 2.93 11.16
C SER A 662 -1.89 3.18 9.82
N SER A 663 -1.66 4.45 9.46
CA SER A 663 -1.04 4.83 8.19
C SER A 663 0.44 4.42 8.08
N SER A 664 1.09 4.10 9.20
CA SER A 664 2.52 3.77 9.24
C SER A 664 2.90 2.49 8.48
N ILE A 665 1.95 1.56 8.34
CA ILE A 665 2.17 0.29 7.65
C ILE A 665 1.61 0.26 6.22
N GLN A 666 0.73 1.22 5.88
CA GLN A 666 0.03 1.31 4.60
C GLN A 666 0.97 1.16 3.40
N ALA A 667 2.03 1.97 3.33
CA ALA A 667 2.94 1.94 2.18
C ALA A 667 3.77 0.65 2.10
N THR A 668 4.05 0.01 3.24
CA THR A 668 4.74 -1.29 3.27
C THR A 668 3.81 -2.39 2.76
N LEU A 669 2.54 -2.41 3.19
CA LEU A 669 1.51 -3.32 2.67
C LEU A 669 1.29 -3.10 1.18
N TRP A 670 1.15 -1.85 0.72
CA TRP A 670 0.97 -1.55 -0.70
C TRP A 670 2.12 -2.08 -1.58
N ARG A 671 3.35 -2.07 -1.08
CA ARG A 671 4.51 -2.55 -1.84
C ARG A 671 4.69 -4.06 -1.78
N SER A 672 4.23 -4.71 -0.69
CA SER A 672 4.43 -6.14 -0.44
C SER A 672 3.25 -7.01 -0.87
N ASP A 673 2.02 -6.53 -0.68
CA ASP A 673 0.78 -7.18 -1.08
C ASP A 673 -0.28 -6.15 -1.49
N SER A 674 -0.11 -5.57 -2.69
CA SER A 674 -1.10 -4.65 -3.24
C SER A 674 -2.44 -5.34 -3.56
N LYS A 675 -2.46 -6.67 -3.74
CA LYS A 675 -3.64 -7.37 -4.24
C LYS A 675 -4.80 -7.30 -3.23
N SER A 676 -4.51 -7.64 -1.97
CA SER A 676 -5.53 -7.59 -0.90
C SER A 676 -6.08 -6.17 -0.67
N LEU A 677 -5.26 -5.14 -0.89
CA LEU A 677 -5.68 -3.75 -0.76
C LEU A 677 -6.55 -3.28 -1.93
N ILE A 678 -6.22 -3.71 -3.16
CA ILE A 678 -7.01 -3.39 -4.36
C ILE A 678 -8.40 -4.03 -4.29
N GLU A 679 -8.50 -5.27 -3.81
CA GLU A 679 -9.77 -5.99 -3.57
C GLU A 679 -10.69 -5.23 -2.59
N GLU A 680 -10.13 -4.39 -1.72
CA GLU A 680 -10.90 -3.55 -0.79
C GLU A 680 -11.24 -2.17 -1.33
N GLY A 681 -10.82 -1.84 -2.55
CA GLY A 681 -11.05 -0.55 -3.18
C GLY A 681 -9.98 0.50 -2.88
N PHE A 682 -8.84 0.12 -2.31
CA PHE A 682 -7.70 1.04 -2.16
C PHE A 682 -6.91 1.18 -3.46
N LYS A 683 -6.36 2.38 -3.68
CA LYS A 683 -5.53 2.74 -4.82
C LYS A 683 -4.13 3.14 -4.35
N HIS A 684 -3.17 3.20 -5.27
CA HIS A 684 -1.80 3.63 -4.93
C HIS A 684 -1.77 5.07 -4.39
N ASN A 685 -2.71 5.91 -4.82
CA ASN A 685 -2.85 7.29 -4.37
C ASN A 685 -3.84 7.45 -3.20
N THR A 686 -4.27 6.35 -2.56
CA THR A 686 -5.10 6.44 -1.35
C THR A 686 -4.37 7.29 -0.31
N THR A 687 -5.01 8.37 0.09
CA THR A 687 -4.46 9.30 1.05
C THR A 687 -4.43 8.68 2.45
N LYS A 688 -3.60 9.22 3.34
CA LYS A 688 -3.51 8.71 4.72
C LYS A 688 -4.82 8.89 5.46
N GLU A 689 -5.58 9.93 5.14
CA GLU A 689 -6.87 10.24 5.73
C GLU A 689 -7.90 9.17 5.35
N LEU A 690 -8.03 8.82 4.07
CA LEU A 690 -8.91 7.75 3.60
C LEU A 690 -8.55 6.38 4.21
N TRP A 691 -7.25 6.12 4.40
CA TRP A 691 -6.79 4.92 5.09
C TRP A 691 -7.18 4.93 6.58
N ALA A 692 -6.89 6.03 7.28
CA ALA A 692 -7.18 6.19 8.69
C ALA A 692 -8.69 6.21 8.99
N GLN A 693 -9.54 6.61 8.03
CA GLN A 693 -11.00 6.52 8.19
C GLN A 693 -11.47 5.08 8.38
N LYS A 694 -10.79 4.11 7.76
CA LYS A 694 -11.14 2.69 7.86
C LYS A 694 -10.37 1.97 8.95
N TYR A 695 -9.08 2.28 9.10
CA TYR A 695 -8.15 1.49 9.91
C TYR A 695 -7.51 2.23 11.07
N GLY A 696 -7.79 3.52 11.23
CA GLY A 696 -7.19 4.38 12.26
C GLY A 696 -8.23 5.18 13.03
N VAL A 697 -7.75 6.13 13.81
CA VAL A 697 -8.57 7.10 14.53
C VAL A 697 -8.30 8.48 13.96
N ILE A 698 -9.36 9.23 13.68
CA ILE A 698 -9.27 10.57 13.11
C ILE A 698 -9.87 11.58 14.08
N GLU A 699 -9.15 12.68 14.30
CA GLU A 699 -9.67 13.90 14.89
C GLU A 699 -9.96 14.92 13.79
N LYS A 700 -11.21 15.39 13.74
CA LYS A 700 -11.63 16.50 12.87
C LYS A 700 -11.77 17.74 13.74
N ILE A 701 -10.99 18.77 13.44
CA ILE A 701 -11.11 20.09 14.05
C ILE A 701 -11.80 20.98 13.02
N THR A 702 -13.04 21.38 13.31
CA THR A 702 -13.80 22.33 12.51
C THR A 702 -13.60 23.71 13.10
N TYR A 703 -13.01 24.62 12.31
CA TYR A 703 -12.95 26.02 12.69
C TYR A 703 -14.25 26.69 12.26
N LEU A 704 -15.05 27.14 13.21
CA LEU A 704 -16.23 27.97 12.98
C LEU A 704 -15.77 29.43 13.01
N ASP A 705 -15.67 30.06 11.84
CA ASP A 705 -15.40 31.50 11.76
C ASP A 705 -16.72 32.25 12.04
N GLU A 706 -16.87 32.81 13.24
CA GLU A 706 -18.05 33.61 13.62
C GLU A 706 -18.11 34.98 12.90
N GLU A 707 -17.01 35.45 12.29
CA GLU A 707 -16.88 36.82 11.75
C GLU A 707 -16.86 36.95 10.20
N SER A 708 -17.11 35.88 9.45
CA SER A 708 -17.10 35.94 7.97
C SER A 708 -18.50 36.02 7.34
N GLU A 709 -19.29 37.00 7.78
CA GLU A 709 -20.40 37.52 6.96
C GLU A 709 -19.82 38.36 5.80
N GLY A 710 -19.67 37.77 4.61
CA GLY A 710 -19.70 38.61 3.40
C GLY A 710 -18.71 38.37 2.26
N ILE A 711 -17.98 37.24 2.16
CA ILE A 711 -17.25 36.93 0.90
C ILE A 711 -17.87 35.73 0.21
N ILE A 712 -18.93 36.01 -0.53
CA ILE A 712 -19.59 35.09 -1.47
C ILE A 712 -18.69 34.97 -2.71
N GLY A 713 -18.08 33.80 -2.91
CA GLY A 713 -17.37 33.46 -4.14
C GLY A 713 -18.32 33.48 -5.34
N ARG A 714 -17.94 34.21 -6.39
CA ARG A 714 -18.78 34.58 -7.56
C ARG A 714 -19.22 33.40 -8.47
N THR A 715 -19.10 32.15 -8.02
CA THR A 715 -19.49 30.96 -8.82
C THR A 715 -19.91 29.72 -8.03
N THR A 716 -19.80 29.70 -6.70
CA THR A 716 -20.28 28.58 -5.87
C THR A 716 -20.71 29.10 -4.50
N ASN A 717 -22.01 29.04 -4.19
CA ASN A 717 -22.58 29.35 -2.87
C ASN A 717 -22.18 28.28 -1.81
N ARG A 718 -20.89 28.07 -1.56
CA ARG A 718 -20.40 27.20 -0.47
C ARG A 718 -19.67 28.05 0.57
N ARG A 719 -20.15 28.02 1.81
CA ARG A 719 -19.34 28.37 2.99
C ARG A 719 -18.25 27.31 3.09
N SER A 720 -16.98 27.69 2.94
CA SER A 720 -15.89 26.73 3.14
C SER A 720 -15.59 26.63 4.62
N GLU A 721 -16.21 25.67 5.31
CA GLU A 721 -15.74 25.26 6.63
C GLU A 721 -14.33 24.70 6.47
N ARG A 722 -13.36 25.28 7.16
CA ARG A 722 -11.99 24.77 7.16
C ARG A 722 -11.94 23.61 8.15
N VAL A 723 -12.06 22.38 7.65
CA VAL A 723 -11.91 21.17 8.46
C VAL A 723 -10.45 20.71 8.40
N GLN A 724 -9.76 20.71 9.54
CA GLN A 724 -8.45 20.10 9.66
C GLN A 724 -8.59 18.68 10.20
N VAL A 725 -8.13 17.71 9.42
CA VAL A 725 -8.20 16.28 9.74
C VAL A 725 -6.82 15.81 10.18
N THR A 726 -6.71 15.23 11.38
CA THR A 726 -5.45 14.67 11.90
C THR A 726 -5.65 13.24 12.39
N GLU A 727 -4.69 12.36 12.11
CA GLU A 727 -4.72 10.97 12.60
C GLU A 727 -4.23 10.91 14.05
N LYS A 728 -5.05 10.35 14.93
CA LYS A 728 -4.68 10.02 16.32
C LYS A 728 -4.13 8.60 16.41
N PRO A 729 -3.32 8.29 17.44
CA PRO A 729 -2.88 6.93 17.71
C PRO A 729 -4.08 6.01 17.94
N GLY A 730 -4.13 4.91 17.21
CA GLY A 730 -5.22 3.94 17.22
C GLY A 730 -5.24 3.14 15.92
N ILE A 731 -5.40 1.83 16.05
CA ILE A 731 -5.39 0.91 14.91
C ILE A 731 -6.58 -0.04 15.06
N ALA A 732 -7.42 -0.11 14.03
CA ALA A 732 -8.56 -1.01 14.03
C ALA A 732 -8.08 -2.48 14.03
N PRO A 733 -8.63 -3.37 14.89
CA PRO A 733 -8.27 -4.79 14.92
C PRO A 733 -8.43 -5.48 13.55
N GLN A 734 -9.37 -5.00 12.74
CA GLN A 734 -9.59 -5.48 11.37
C GLN A 734 -8.34 -5.39 10.49
N LEU A 735 -7.50 -4.35 10.66
CA LEU A 735 -6.24 -4.22 9.92
C LEU A 735 -5.31 -5.40 10.22
N VAL A 736 -5.21 -5.78 11.50
CA VAL A 736 -4.32 -6.83 11.98
C VAL A 736 -4.79 -8.20 11.52
N ALA A 737 -6.05 -8.53 11.80
CA ALA A 737 -6.65 -9.81 11.43
C ALA A 737 -6.57 -10.05 9.92
N ARG A 738 -6.93 -9.04 9.13
CA ARG A 738 -7.08 -9.19 7.68
C ARG A 738 -5.76 -9.11 6.91
N HIS A 739 -4.82 -8.25 7.31
CA HIS A 739 -3.61 -7.98 6.52
C HIS A 739 -2.30 -8.48 7.14
N LEU A 740 -2.25 -8.72 8.47
CA LEU A 740 -0.99 -8.95 9.19
C LEU A 740 -0.86 -10.34 9.79
N LEU A 741 -1.90 -10.88 10.43
CA LEU A 741 -1.82 -12.11 11.22
C LEU A 741 -1.28 -13.30 10.40
N HIS A 742 -1.82 -13.47 9.18
CA HIS A 742 -1.45 -14.57 8.28
C HIS A 742 -0.10 -14.39 7.55
N LYS A 743 0.65 -13.31 7.85
CA LYS A 743 1.95 -12.97 7.25
C LYS A 743 3.02 -12.61 8.26
N SER A 744 2.71 -12.61 9.54
CA SER A 744 3.59 -12.12 10.60
C SER A 744 3.97 -13.26 11.52
N VAL A 745 5.24 -13.31 11.89
CA VAL A 745 5.77 -14.20 12.93
C VAL A 745 6.33 -13.30 14.02
N PHE A 746 5.74 -13.41 15.21
CA PHE A 746 6.13 -12.63 16.39
C PHE A 746 7.04 -13.49 17.28
N VAL A 747 8.16 -12.91 17.73
CA VAL A 747 9.11 -13.57 18.64
C VAL A 747 9.61 -12.57 19.69
N GLU A 748 9.33 -12.83 20.96
CA GLU A 748 9.83 -12.03 22.07
C GLU A 748 11.16 -12.57 22.60
N LEU A 749 11.88 -11.73 23.36
CA LEU A 749 13.09 -12.19 24.04
C LEU A 749 12.76 -13.21 25.15
N ALA A 750 11.59 -13.04 25.79
CA ALA A 750 11.03 -13.95 26.80
C ALA A 750 10.79 -15.36 26.26
N ASP A 751 10.34 -15.48 25.01
CA ASP A 751 10.00 -16.77 24.38
C ASP A 751 11.21 -17.69 24.19
N LEU A 752 12.44 -17.16 24.28
CA LEU A 752 13.65 -17.94 24.02
C LEU A 752 13.95 -18.98 25.11
N GLY A 753 13.32 -18.90 26.28
CA GLY A 753 13.62 -19.76 27.43
C GLY A 753 15.02 -19.56 28.01
N LEU A 754 15.66 -18.43 27.67
CA LEU A 754 16.95 -18.04 28.23
C LEU A 754 16.74 -17.25 29.52
N PRO A 755 17.61 -17.42 30.53
CA PRO A 755 17.60 -16.53 31.67
C PRO A 755 17.93 -15.10 31.22
N LEU A 756 17.19 -14.13 31.76
CA LEU A 756 17.36 -12.71 31.48
C LEU A 756 17.47 -11.94 32.79
N VAL A 757 18.32 -10.92 32.80
CA VAL A 757 18.37 -9.94 33.88
C VAL A 757 17.12 -9.06 33.89
N ARG A 758 16.76 -8.52 35.05
CA ARG A 758 15.58 -7.66 35.19
C ARG A 758 15.75 -6.36 34.39
N LEU A 759 14.67 -5.91 33.75
CA LEU A 759 14.57 -4.58 33.13
C LEU A 759 13.58 -3.73 33.92
N LYS A 760 14.01 -2.58 34.45
CA LYS A 760 13.16 -1.59 35.12
C LYS A 760 13.03 -0.36 34.24
N GLU A 761 11.80 0.00 33.86
CA GLU A 761 11.49 1.24 33.13
C GLU A 761 10.66 2.15 34.03
N GLU A 762 11.18 3.33 34.38
CA GLU A 762 10.60 4.24 35.38
C GLU A 762 10.51 5.68 34.87
N PRO A 763 9.34 6.34 34.97
CA PRO A 763 9.24 7.77 34.77
C PRO A 763 9.73 8.52 36.03
N ILE A 764 10.70 9.41 35.85
CA ILE A 764 11.20 10.32 36.87
C ILE A 764 10.52 11.67 36.67
N ILE A 765 9.37 11.82 37.32
CA ILE A 765 8.58 13.05 37.29
C ILE A 765 9.09 13.95 38.41
N VAL A 766 9.51 15.16 38.05
CA VAL A 766 10.05 16.12 39.01
C VAL A 766 9.31 17.45 38.84
N PRO A 767 8.77 18.04 39.92
CA PRO A 767 8.19 19.38 39.85
C PRO A 767 9.29 20.41 39.60
N LEU A 768 8.97 21.47 38.85
CA LEU A 768 9.87 22.61 38.70
C LEU A 768 9.97 23.37 40.03
N ASP A 769 11.09 24.05 40.25
CA ASP A 769 11.23 25.00 41.36
C ASP A 769 10.22 26.15 41.20
N GLU A 770 9.72 26.71 42.30
CA GLU A 770 8.57 27.65 42.28
C GLU A 770 8.79 28.84 41.34
N GLU A 771 9.99 29.45 41.38
CA GLU A 771 10.36 30.57 40.49
C GLU A 771 10.40 30.15 39.01
N HIS A 772 10.93 28.96 38.73
CA HIS A 772 11.03 28.42 37.37
C HIS A 772 9.67 27.98 36.83
N ASP A 773 8.79 27.41 37.66
CA ASP A 773 7.43 27.08 37.26
C ASP A 773 6.65 28.35 36.89
N ALA A 774 6.69 29.39 37.74
CA ALA A 774 6.01 30.66 37.46
C ALA A 774 6.50 31.28 36.14
N ALA A 775 7.82 31.33 35.93
CA ALA A 775 8.42 31.84 34.70
C ALA A 775 8.04 30.98 33.47
N TYR A 776 8.01 29.65 33.64
CA TYR A 776 7.60 28.71 32.59
C TYR A 776 6.14 28.90 32.18
N GLN A 777 5.21 28.96 33.14
CA GLN A 777 3.79 29.15 32.84
C GLN A 777 3.54 30.50 32.16
N LEU A 778 4.22 31.56 32.60
CA LEU A 778 4.12 32.88 31.96
C LEU A 778 4.61 32.85 30.51
N PHE A 779 5.78 32.25 30.27
CA PHE A 779 6.34 32.11 28.92
C PHE A 779 5.45 31.25 28.03
N HIS A 780 4.99 30.10 28.53
CA HIS A 780 4.12 29.18 27.81
C HIS A 780 2.82 29.86 27.38
N ASN A 781 2.13 30.55 28.30
CA ASN A 781 0.88 31.24 28.01
C ASN A 781 1.06 32.38 27.00
N ARG A 782 2.11 33.21 27.17
CA ARG A 782 2.43 34.29 26.21
C ARG A 782 2.70 33.74 24.82
N LEU A 783 3.52 32.70 24.74
CA LEU A 783 3.88 32.09 23.46
C LEU A 783 2.68 31.41 22.80
N TYR A 784 1.85 30.73 23.58
CA TYR A 784 0.64 30.08 23.09
C TYR A 784 -0.35 31.10 22.51
N ASN A 785 -0.57 32.21 23.22
CA ASN A 785 -1.44 33.29 22.76
C ASN A 785 -0.92 33.94 21.48
N ALA A 786 0.39 34.21 21.40
CA ALA A 786 1.02 34.72 20.18
C ALA A 786 0.89 33.72 19.01
N CYS A 787 1.12 32.43 19.24
CA CYS A 787 0.92 31.40 18.21
C CYS A 787 -0.52 31.37 17.69
N LYS A 788 -1.51 31.53 18.58
CA LYS A 788 -2.93 31.56 18.24
C LYS A 788 -3.29 32.81 17.42
N GLU A 789 -2.79 33.97 17.81
CA GLU A 789 -3.01 35.25 17.11
C GLU A 789 -2.43 35.21 15.68
N PHE A 790 -1.17 34.82 15.53
CA PHE A 790 -0.51 34.78 14.22
C PHE A 790 -0.82 33.52 13.39
N GLN A 791 -1.71 32.63 13.85
CA GLN A 791 -2.06 31.41 13.12
C GLN A 791 -2.75 31.69 11.79
N GLN A 792 -3.56 32.76 11.69
CA GLN A 792 -4.25 33.10 10.45
C GLN A 792 -3.26 33.53 9.36
N GLU A 793 -2.26 34.35 9.72
CA GLU A 793 -1.26 34.91 8.82
C GLU A 793 -0.15 33.90 8.48
N LEU A 794 0.45 33.25 9.49
CA LEU A 794 1.59 32.36 9.34
C LEU A 794 1.22 30.88 9.17
N LYS A 795 -0.06 30.52 9.30
CA LYS A 795 -0.57 29.14 9.23
C LYS A 795 0.18 28.23 10.20
N SER A 796 0.67 27.08 9.73
CA SER A 796 1.42 26.12 10.54
C SER A 796 2.80 26.63 10.98
N LYS A 797 3.34 27.69 10.37
CA LYS A 797 4.65 28.24 10.77
C LYS A 797 4.60 28.89 12.15
N ALA A 798 3.45 29.43 12.56
CA ALA A 798 3.26 30.02 13.90
C ALA A 798 3.59 29.02 15.02
N TRP A 799 3.21 27.75 14.84
CA TRP A 799 3.38 26.70 15.85
C TRP A 799 4.72 25.96 15.76
N ALA A 800 5.52 26.18 14.70
CA ALA A 800 6.72 25.38 14.43
C ALA A 800 7.81 25.53 15.52
N LYS A 801 7.91 26.71 16.14
CA LYS A 801 8.88 26.99 17.21
C LYS A 801 8.33 26.74 18.62
N PHE A 802 7.02 26.49 18.76
CA PHE A 802 6.34 26.37 20.06
C PHE A 802 6.88 25.21 20.92
N ASN A 803 6.83 23.98 20.39
CA ASN A 803 7.30 22.80 21.12
C ASN A 803 8.80 22.86 21.42
N PRO A 804 9.71 23.15 20.46
CA PRO A 804 11.13 23.28 20.78
C PRO A 804 11.41 24.33 21.85
N ALA A 805 10.77 25.50 21.80
CA ALA A 805 11.02 26.58 22.76
C ALA A 805 10.56 26.19 24.18
N THR A 806 9.33 25.68 24.32
CA THR A 806 8.77 25.29 25.62
C THR A 806 9.50 24.09 26.22
N LEU A 807 9.76 23.03 25.45
CA LEU A 807 10.48 21.84 25.94
C LEU A 807 11.90 22.17 26.44
N ASN A 808 12.62 23.04 25.73
CA ASN A 808 13.96 23.43 26.13
C ASN A 808 13.97 24.45 27.27
N TYR A 809 12.96 25.33 27.37
CA TYR A 809 12.87 26.24 28.52
C TYR A 809 12.61 25.51 29.84
N ALA A 810 11.81 24.43 29.81
CA ALA A 810 11.63 23.56 30.97
C ALA A 810 12.93 22.83 31.38
N ALA A 811 13.80 22.49 30.41
CA ALA A 811 15.03 21.74 30.66
C ALA A 811 16.23 22.63 31.01
N GLN A 812 16.34 23.80 30.37
CA GLN A 812 17.53 24.65 30.37
C GLN A 812 17.12 26.14 30.32
N PRO A 813 16.56 26.70 31.41
CA PRO A 813 16.13 28.10 31.47
C PRO A 813 17.28 29.12 31.49
N GLN A 814 18.52 28.66 31.65
CA GLN A 814 19.73 29.48 31.66
C GLN A 814 20.11 29.96 30.26
N LEU A 815 19.64 29.26 29.21
CA LEU A 815 19.87 29.69 27.83
C LEU A 815 18.78 30.68 27.43
N GLU A 816 19.20 31.82 26.89
CA GLU A 816 18.27 32.81 26.36
C GLU A 816 17.34 32.18 25.31
N ASN A 817 16.04 32.28 25.55
CA ASN A 817 15.01 31.68 24.68
C ASN A 817 14.10 32.78 24.13
N VAL A 818 14.29 33.06 22.84
CA VAL A 818 13.56 34.10 22.10
C VAL A 818 12.89 33.46 20.89
N VAL A 819 11.58 33.65 20.78
CA VAL A 819 10.79 33.19 19.65
C VAL A 819 10.29 34.39 18.85
N GLU A 820 10.90 34.58 17.69
CA GLU A 820 10.50 35.59 16.71
C GLU A 820 9.52 35.00 15.69
N PHE A 821 8.40 35.69 15.50
CA PHE A 821 7.40 35.47 14.46
C PHE A 821 7.73 36.38 13.28
N VAL A 822 7.90 35.79 12.09
CA VAL A 822 8.43 36.47 10.91
C VAL A 822 7.51 36.20 9.70
N ASP A 823 7.18 37.25 8.96
CA ASP A 823 6.40 37.19 7.72
C ASP A 823 7.20 36.57 6.54
N GLU A 824 6.53 36.26 5.42
CA GLU A 824 7.13 35.75 4.17
C GLU A 824 8.25 36.63 3.63
N ASN A 825 8.22 37.93 3.92
CA ASN A 825 9.24 38.90 3.52
C ASN A 825 10.44 39.00 4.47
N GLY A 826 10.43 38.27 5.59
CA GLY A 826 11.51 38.30 6.59
C GLY A 826 11.37 39.39 7.66
N THR A 827 10.25 40.11 7.70
CA THR A 827 9.97 41.14 8.72
C THR A 827 9.47 40.50 10.02
N ILE A 828 10.03 40.91 11.16
CA ILE A 828 9.62 40.44 12.50
C ILE A 828 8.28 41.10 12.87
N LEU A 829 7.26 40.27 13.07
CA LEU A 829 5.91 40.68 13.48
C LEU A 829 5.78 40.80 14.99
N HIS A 830 6.31 39.80 15.71
CA HIS A 830 6.24 39.73 17.16
C HIS A 830 7.37 38.89 17.73
N THR A 831 7.76 39.17 18.97
CA THR A 831 8.84 38.46 19.65
C THR A 831 8.41 38.13 21.07
N VAL A 832 8.46 36.85 21.42
CA VAL A 832 8.22 36.37 22.79
C VAL A 832 9.55 35.93 23.39
N LYS A 833 9.96 36.57 24.48
CA LYS A 833 11.19 36.26 25.20
C LYS A 833 10.87 35.68 26.58
N ALA A 834 11.56 34.60 26.93
CA ALA A 834 11.50 34.00 28.26
C ALA A 834 12.46 34.71 29.24
N GLU A 835 12.16 34.64 30.53
CA GLU A 835 13.07 35.08 31.59
C GLU A 835 14.30 34.16 31.63
N THR A 836 15.50 34.74 31.69
CA THR A 836 16.75 33.97 31.63
C THR A 836 17.30 33.79 33.04
N PHE A 837 17.51 32.55 33.44
CA PHE A 837 18.04 32.21 34.76
C PHE A 837 19.57 32.34 34.79
N PRO A 838 20.19 32.55 35.97
CA PRO A 838 21.64 32.56 36.12
C PRO A 838 22.31 31.29 35.58
N GLU A 839 23.54 31.38 35.06
CA GLU A 839 24.23 30.25 34.44
C GLU A 839 24.52 29.10 35.45
N ASP A 840 24.71 29.45 36.71
CA ASP A 840 24.95 28.58 37.86
C ASP A 840 23.66 27.97 38.47
N TYR A 841 22.49 28.44 38.06
CA TYR A 841 21.22 27.84 38.46
C TYR A 841 21.15 26.38 37.97
N LEU A 842 20.86 25.46 38.88
CA LEU A 842 20.66 24.04 38.61
C LEU A 842 19.19 23.68 38.79
N THR A 843 18.53 23.27 37.72
CA THR A 843 17.10 22.91 37.78
C THR A 843 16.87 21.70 38.70
N SER A 844 15.65 21.56 39.22
CA SER A 844 15.24 20.38 40.00
C SER A 844 15.50 19.05 39.26
N THR A 845 15.28 19.02 37.94
CA THR A 845 15.55 17.87 37.08
C THR A 845 17.06 17.63 36.87
N GLU A 846 17.87 18.68 36.68
CA GLU A 846 19.34 18.57 36.58
C GLU A 846 19.93 17.99 37.88
N ARG A 847 19.45 18.45 39.05
CA ARG A 847 19.84 17.92 40.36
C ARG A 847 19.53 16.42 40.48
N ARG A 848 18.31 16.02 40.12
CA ARG A 848 17.91 14.61 40.16
C ARG A 848 18.74 13.73 39.23
N LEU A 849 19.04 14.20 38.01
CA LEU A 849 19.91 13.48 37.06
C LEU A 849 21.31 13.26 37.65
N ILE A 850 21.90 14.30 38.25
CA ILE A 850 23.24 14.21 38.86
C ILE A 850 23.25 13.17 39.99
N ASP A 851 22.24 13.18 40.86
CA ASP A 851 22.15 12.23 41.97
C ASP A 851 21.99 10.79 41.47
N ASP A 852 21.15 10.59 40.46
CA ASP A 852 20.94 9.30 39.82
C ASP A 852 22.24 8.78 39.16
N VAL A 853 22.99 9.64 38.46
CA VAL A 853 24.29 9.27 37.85
C VAL A 853 25.30 8.92 38.94
N LYS A 854 25.41 9.71 40.01
CA LYS A 854 26.33 9.42 41.13
C LYS A 854 26.02 8.09 41.79
N ASN A 855 24.74 7.77 41.99
CA ASN A 855 24.34 6.51 42.60
C ASN A 855 24.71 5.31 41.72
N GLU A 856 24.50 5.38 40.40
CA GLU A 856 24.92 4.31 39.49
C GLU A 856 26.45 4.17 39.44
N LEU A 857 27.20 5.28 39.46
CA LEU A 857 28.67 5.24 39.48
C LEU A 857 29.25 4.67 40.78
N LYS A 858 28.59 4.87 41.93
CA LYS A 858 28.97 4.22 43.20
C LYS A 858 28.91 2.70 43.09
N ASP A 859 27.92 2.19 42.36
CA ASP A 859 27.75 0.77 42.08
C ASP A 859 28.64 0.29 40.90
N ASN A 860 29.55 1.14 40.41
CA ASN A 860 30.43 0.91 39.25
C ASN A 860 29.68 0.66 37.91
N ARG A 861 28.45 1.16 37.80
CA ARG A 861 27.56 0.94 36.65
C ARG A 861 27.68 2.09 35.63
N GLY A 862 27.78 1.73 34.36
CA GLY A 862 27.85 2.70 33.26
C GLY A 862 26.49 3.32 32.92
N CYS A 863 26.49 4.60 32.58
CA CYS A 863 25.28 5.37 32.21
C CYS A 863 25.36 5.96 30.80
N ILE A 864 24.26 5.94 30.06
CA ILE A 864 24.08 6.71 28.82
C ILE A 864 22.97 7.73 29.01
N ILE A 865 23.28 8.99 28.72
CA ILE A 865 22.32 10.10 28.78
C ILE A 865 21.93 10.50 27.36
N PHE A 866 20.64 10.34 27.05
CA PHE A 866 20.07 10.70 25.75
C PHE A 866 19.58 12.14 25.71
N THR A 867 20.09 12.91 24.75
CA THR A 867 19.74 14.30 24.47
C THR A 867 19.18 14.46 23.05
N HIS A 868 18.33 15.46 22.80
CA HIS A 868 17.72 15.66 21.47
C HIS A 868 18.14 16.98 20.83
N TYR A 869 18.06 18.09 21.56
CA TYR A 869 18.29 19.43 21.02
C TYR A 869 19.77 19.84 21.09
N THR A 870 20.66 19.08 20.42
CA THR A 870 22.12 19.32 20.44
C THR A 870 22.61 20.47 19.56
N GLY A 871 21.75 21.00 18.68
CA GLY A 871 22.07 22.09 17.77
C GLY A 871 22.16 23.45 18.47
N ILE A 872 21.15 24.31 18.28
CA ILE A 872 21.11 25.67 18.84
C ILE A 872 21.15 25.63 20.38
N PHE A 873 20.44 24.70 21.01
CA PHE A 873 20.32 24.61 22.46
C PHE A 873 21.53 23.97 23.16
N ARG A 874 22.40 23.26 22.40
CA ARG A 874 23.64 22.64 22.89
C ARG A 874 23.46 21.82 24.19
N THR A 875 22.32 21.14 24.34
CA THR A 875 21.95 20.46 25.59
C THR A 875 22.97 19.41 26.03
N ASN A 876 23.59 18.70 25.09
CA ASN A 876 24.68 17.76 25.37
C ASN A 876 25.88 18.42 26.07
N GLN A 877 26.25 19.65 25.66
CA GLN A 877 27.34 20.41 26.27
C GLN A 877 26.96 20.92 27.66
N ARG A 878 25.71 21.34 27.86
CA ARG A 878 25.18 21.71 29.20
C ARG A 878 25.28 20.53 30.16
N ILE A 879 24.78 19.36 29.76
CA ILE A 879 24.84 18.15 30.60
C ILE A 879 26.28 17.75 30.91
N GLN A 880 27.19 17.81 29.93
CA GLN A 880 28.61 17.54 30.18
C GLN A 880 29.22 18.54 31.17
N LYS A 881 28.89 19.84 31.04
CA LYS A 881 29.38 20.89 31.94
C LYS A 881 28.94 20.66 33.38
N ILE A 882 27.64 20.44 33.62
CA ILE A 882 27.11 20.23 34.99
C ILE A 882 27.67 18.95 35.63
N LEU A 883 27.90 17.89 34.84
CA LEU A 883 28.51 16.65 35.34
C LEU A 883 29.98 16.88 35.70
N ARG A 884 30.73 17.59 34.86
CA ARG A 884 32.14 17.92 35.08
C ARG A 884 32.34 18.79 36.33
N GLU A 885 31.48 19.78 36.55
CA GLU A 885 31.50 20.62 37.76
C GLU A 885 31.28 19.82 39.06
N LYS A 886 30.62 18.65 38.95
CA LYS A 886 30.43 17.71 40.07
C LYS A 886 31.46 16.58 40.09
N GLY A 887 32.53 16.69 39.31
CA GLY A 887 33.64 15.73 39.27
C GLY A 887 33.36 14.45 38.48
N ILE A 888 32.35 14.45 37.60
CA ILE A 888 31.96 13.28 36.80
C ILE A 888 32.50 13.44 35.38
N GLU A 889 33.40 12.53 34.96
CA GLU A 889 33.89 12.49 33.59
C GLU A 889 32.83 11.92 32.65
N SER A 890 32.61 12.61 31.52
CA SER A 890 31.64 12.20 30.51
C SER A 890 32.08 12.59 29.10
N GLU A 891 31.73 11.76 28.11
CA GLU A 891 32.14 11.92 26.72
C GLU A 891 30.92 12.07 25.79
N ILE A 892 31.01 12.98 24.80
CA ILE A 892 29.91 13.27 23.88
C ILE A 892 30.12 12.55 22.54
N LEU A 893 29.10 11.79 22.11
CA LEU A 893 29.00 11.31 20.73
C LEU A 893 28.03 12.18 19.93
N ASP A 894 28.52 12.83 18.87
CA ASP A 894 27.73 13.72 18.02
C ASP A 894 27.78 13.31 16.54
N VAL A 895 26.77 13.74 15.77
CA VAL A 895 26.62 13.48 14.34
C VAL A 895 27.74 14.14 13.53
N ASN A 896 28.23 15.31 13.97
CA ASN A 896 29.24 16.09 13.26
C ASN A 896 30.66 15.55 13.46
N THR A 897 30.92 14.88 14.57
CA THR A 897 32.25 14.35 14.91
C THR A 897 32.53 13.00 14.28
N THR A 898 31.50 12.21 13.94
CA THR A 898 31.70 10.82 13.51
C THR A 898 30.81 10.40 12.34
N SER A 899 31.44 9.92 11.27
CA SER A 899 30.71 9.28 10.16
C SER A 899 29.90 8.07 10.67
N SER A 900 28.84 7.68 9.95
CA SER A 900 28.01 6.52 10.34
C SER A 900 28.80 5.23 10.58
N VAL A 901 29.96 5.06 9.95
CA VAL A 901 30.83 3.89 10.14
C VAL A 901 31.74 4.07 11.36
N GLY A 902 32.31 5.27 11.54
CA GLY A 902 33.20 5.55 12.67
C GLY A 902 32.52 5.53 14.04
N ARG A 903 31.18 5.56 14.13
CA ARG A 903 30.45 5.49 15.41
C ARG A 903 30.70 4.18 16.15
N PHE A 904 30.84 3.08 15.42
CA PHE A 904 31.17 1.79 16.01
C PHE A 904 32.58 1.85 16.62
N GLU A 905 33.58 2.24 15.82
CA GLU A 905 34.97 2.40 16.27
C GLU A 905 35.10 3.34 17.48
N TRP A 906 34.32 4.42 17.52
CA TRP A 906 34.27 5.34 18.64
C TRP A 906 33.78 4.66 19.93
N LEU A 907 32.68 3.92 19.86
CA LEU A 907 32.14 3.21 21.03
C LEU A 907 33.10 2.13 21.53
N GLU A 908 33.75 1.39 20.62
CA GLU A 908 34.74 0.37 20.98
C GLU A 908 35.94 1.00 21.69
N LYS A 909 36.46 2.13 21.19
CA LYS A 909 37.57 2.86 21.83
C LYS A 909 37.21 3.35 23.23
N HIS A 910 35.98 3.84 23.43
CA HIS A 910 35.54 4.30 24.74
C HIS A 910 35.25 3.14 25.71
N ARG A 911 34.87 1.98 25.19
CA ARG A 911 34.81 0.74 25.97
C ARG A 911 36.20 0.34 26.46
N GLU A 912 37.21 0.34 25.58
CA GLU A 912 38.60 0.04 25.95
C GLU A 912 39.17 1.03 26.97
N LYS A 913 38.83 2.32 26.84
CA LYS A 913 39.18 3.36 27.81
C LYS A 913 38.47 3.20 29.16
N GLY A 914 37.40 2.39 29.24
CA GLY A 914 36.59 2.24 30.44
C GLY A 914 35.70 3.45 30.77
N THR A 915 35.25 4.20 29.75
CA THR A 915 34.45 5.41 29.95
C THR A 915 33.07 5.07 30.54
N LYS A 916 32.74 5.60 31.73
CA LYS A 916 31.51 5.23 32.45
C LYS A 916 30.27 6.03 32.07
N VAL A 917 30.41 7.29 31.64
CA VAL A 917 29.26 8.15 31.28
C VAL A 917 29.38 8.64 29.85
N LEU A 918 28.37 8.34 29.03
CA LEU A 918 28.28 8.83 27.65
C LEU A 918 27.05 9.72 27.47
N ILE A 919 27.20 10.76 26.66
CA ILE A 919 26.12 11.68 26.30
C ILE A 919 25.94 11.63 24.78
N MET A 920 24.74 11.32 24.31
CA MET A 920 24.49 11.20 22.87
C MET A 920 23.02 11.40 22.53
N SER A 921 22.68 11.45 21.24
CA SER A 921 21.28 11.37 20.82
C SER A 921 20.81 9.93 20.70
N ALA A 922 19.60 9.64 21.19
CA ALA A 922 18.96 8.32 21.02
C ALA A 922 18.86 7.91 19.54
N SER A 923 18.83 8.89 18.63
CA SER A 923 18.82 8.64 17.19
C SER A 923 20.10 7.99 16.65
N LEU A 924 21.23 8.16 17.35
CA LEU A 924 22.52 7.62 16.94
C LEU A 924 22.63 6.11 17.20
N VAL A 925 21.88 5.62 18.19
CA VAL A 925 21.86 4.20 18.61
C VAL A 925 20.60 3.46 18.15
N GLN A 926 19.82 4.03 17.22
CA GLN A 926 18.65 3.36 16.64
C GLN A 926 19.00 2.04 15.97
N VAL A 927 20.22 1.88 15.45
CA VAL A 927 20.57 0.76 14.56
C VAL A 927 21.82 0.03 15.03
N GLY A 928 21.75 -1.30 15.12
CA GLY A 928 22.92 -2.18 15.05
C GLY A 928 23.96 -2.18 16.18
N LEU A 929 23.96 -1.19 17.07
CA LEU A 929 24.95 -1.04 18.15
C LEU A 929 24.54 -1.80 19.42
N ASP A 930 25.50 -2.47 20.05
CA ASP A 930 25.35 -3.14 21.35
C ASP A 930 25.92 -2.23 22.45
N LEU A 931 25.18 -2.00 23.53
CA LEU A 931 25.54 -1.06 24.62
C LEU A 931 25.62 -1.78 25.98
N LEU A 932 26.13 -3.01 26.00
CA LEU A 932 26.13 -3.87 27.19
C LEU A 932 26.84 -3.23 28.40
N GLU A 933 27.90 -2.46 28.17
CA GLU A 933 28.72 -1.85 29.24
C GLU A 933 28.04 -0.69 29.98
N TRP A 934 26.93 -0.20 29.44
CA TRP A 934 26.15 0.88 30.03
C TRP A 934 24.72 0.39 30.30
N PRO A 935 24.49 -0.38 31.38
CA PRO A 935 23.20 -0.99 31.71
C PRO A 935 22.10 0.04 32.05
N THR A 936 22.49 1.29 32.38
CA THR A 936 21.56 2.34 32.77
C THR A 936 21.40 3.39 31.67
N LEU A 937 20.19 3.51 31.14
CA LEU A 937 19.81 4.42 30.07
C LEU A 937 18.92 5.55 30.62
N MET A 938 19.34 6.79 30.42
CA MET A 938 18.71 7.99 30.98
C MET A 938 18.22 8.89 29.86
N PHE A 939 16.91 8.97 29.65
CA PHE A 939 16.30 9.88 28.68
C PHE A 939 16.12 11.27 29.29
N TRP A 940 17.13 12.12 29.15
CA TRP A 940 17.04 13.53 29.56
C TRP A 940 16.09 14.32 28.66
N GLN A 941 16.16 14.07 27.34
CA GLN A 941 15.19 14.60 26.38
C GLN A 941 14.67 13.49 25.48
N MET A 942 13.34 13.46 25.32
CA MET A 942 12.67 12.50 24.46
C MET A 942 12.57 13.00 23.01
N ASN A 943 12.41 12.05 22.09
CA ASN A 943 12.11 12.30 20.68
C ASN A 943 10.64 11.95 20.43
N ASP A 944 9.92 12.76 19.65
CA ASP A 944 8.51 12.50 19.27
C ASP A 944 8.32 11.23 18.42
N ASN A 945 9.41 10.65 17.91
CA ASN A 945 9.39 9.39 17.20
C ASN A 945 9.50 8.18 18.15
N ILE A 946 8.38 7.48 18.32
CA ILE A 946 8.26 6.29 19.18
C ILE A 946 9.17 5.13 18.77
N ASP A 947 9.48 4.96 17.48
CA ASP A 947 10.38 3.88 17.03
C ASP A 947 11.78 4.08 17.63
N VAL A 948 12.22 5.33 17.77
CA VAL A 948 13.52 5.69 18.37
C VAL A 948 13.54 5.35 19.84
N LEU A 949 12.47 5.70 20.55
CA LEU A 949 12.32 5.45 21.97
C LEU A 949 12.33 3.93 22.26
N ARG A 950 11.50 3.17 21.55
CA ARG A 950 11.39 1.71 21.70
C ARG A 950 12.69 0.99 21.35
N GLN A 951 13.41 1.46 20.33
CA GLN A 951 14.69 0.86 19.96
C GLN A 951 15.79 1.22 20.94
N ALA A 952 15.91 2.49 21.32
CA ALA A 952 16.98 2.94 22.20
C ALA A 952 16.85 2.36 23.62
N SER A 953 15.64 2.27 24.19
CA SER A 953 15.44 1.74 25.55
C SER A 953 15.81 0.27 25.71
N ARG A 954 15.85 -0.49 24.62
CA ARG A 954 16.21 -1.93 24.59
C ARG A 954 17.64 -2.20 24.13
N ARG A 955 18.52 -1.18 24.08
CA ARG A 955 19.92 -1.34 23.62
C ARG A 955 20.85 -1.94 24.68
N ALA A 956 20.60 -1.67 25.95
CA ALA A 956 21.35 -2.23 27.07
C ALA A 956 20.86 -3.65 27.44
N TRP A 957 19.56 -3.92 27.26
CA TRP A 957 18.91 -5.18 27.62
C TRP A 957 18.92 -6.18 26.46
N ARG A 958 19.96 -7.03 26.43
CA ARG A 958 20.20 -8.04 25.38
C ARG A 958 20.85 -9.29 25.97
N ILE A 959 20.83 -10.38 25.20
CA ILE A 959 21.58 -11.61 25.51
C ILE A 959 23.07 -11.24 25.68
N GLY A 960 23.64 -11.55 26.85
CA GLY A 960 25.01 -11.20 27.22
C GLY A 960 25.13 -10.05 28.22
N GLN A 961 24.03 -9.42 28.61
CA GLN A 961 24.00 -8.43 29.68
C GLN A 961 23.92 -9.12 31.05
N SER A 962 24.96 -8.99 31.87
CA SER A 962 25.01 -9.57 33.22
C SER A 962 24.40 -8.69 34.31
N LEU A 963 24.18 -7.40 34.04
CA LEU A 963 23.67 -6.44 35.02
C LEU A 963 22.18 -6.12 34.80
N GLU A 964 21.44 -5.86 35.89
CA GLU A 964 20.06 -5.34 35.84
C GLU A 964 20.01 -4.12 34.90
N CYS A 965 19.07 -4.04 33.96
CA CYS A 965 18.95 -2.89 33.08
C CYS A 965 17.95 -1.88 33.65
N ARG A 966 18.31 -0.59 33.63
CA ARG A 966 17.46 0.50 34.11
C ARG A 966 17.24 1.53 33.02
N VAL A 967 15.99 1.92 32.79
CA VAL A 967 15.62 2.98 31.86
C VAL A 967 14.84 4.04 32.61
N ARG A 968 15.37 5.27 32.66
CA ARG A 968 14.75 6.41 33.34
C ARG A 968 14.31 7.47 32.34
N TYR A 969 13.07 7.94 32.46
CA TYR A 969 12.52 9.02 31.64
C TYR A 969 12.36 10.28 32.50
N TYR A 970 13.17 11.32 32.26
CA TYR A 970 13.08 12.57 33.03
C TYR A 970 12.00 13.46 32.44
N VAL A 971 11.04 13.88 33.27
CA VAL A 971 9.89 14.68 32.86
C VAL A 971 9.60 15.74 33.90
N SER A 972 9.66 17.03 33.51
CA SER A 972 9.18 18.11 34.37
C SER A 972 7.65 18.11 34.44
N GLU A 973 7.10 18.07 35.66
CA GLU A 973 5.66 18.09 35.91
C GLU A 973 5.00 19.38 35.38
N LYS A 974 3.72 19.33 34.95
CA LYS A 974 2.96 20.48 34.45
C LYS A 974 3.60 21.27 33.30
N THR A 975 4.50 20.64 32.53
CA THR A 975 5.14 21.23 31.35
C THR A 975 4.73 20.53 30.05
N GLN A 976 5.18 21.07 28.90
CA GLN A 976 5.03 20.41 27.59
C GLN A 976 5.81 19.09 27.49
N GLN A 977 6.80 18.85 28.38
CA GLN A 977 7.48 17.55 28.46
C GLN A 977 6.52 16.46 28.96
N MET A 978 5.63 16.77 29.91
CA MET A 978 4.61 15.84 30.39
C MET A 978 3.62 15.48 29.27
N ALA A 979 3.13 16.49 28.54
CA ALA A 979 2.23 16.26 27.40
C ALA A 979 2.92 15.43 26.29
N GLN A 980 4.22 15.66 26.04
CA GLN A 980 5.01 14.82 25.13
C GLN A 980 5.14 13.38 25.64
N PHE A 981 5.43 13.19 26.93
CA PHE A 981 5.58 11.88 27.56
C PHE A 981 4.30 11.04 27.43
N GLN A 982 3.15 11.59 27.84
CA GLN A 982 1.85 10.93 27.77
C GLN A 982 1.50 10.51 26.34
N ARG A 983 1.71 11.42 25.36
CA ARG A 983 1.48 11.14 23.93
C ARG A 983 2.37 9.99 23.43
N LEU A 984 3.63 9.94 23.83
CA LEU A 984 4.56 8.87 23.46
C LEU A 984 4.15 7.53 24.09
N MET A 985 3.77 7.52 25.37
CA MET A 985 3.29 6.31 26.04
C MET A 985 2.01 5.77 25.40
N ARG A 986 1.04 6.63 25.06
CA ARG A 986 -0.15 6.22 24.31
C ARG A 986 0.18 5.57 22.97
N ARG A 987 1.10 6.15 22.19
CA ARG A 987 1.58 5.56 20.92
C ARG A 987 2.27 4.22 21.13
N ARG A 988 3.05 4.08 22.21
CA ARG A 988 3.75 2.84 22.58
C ARG A 988 2.76 1.71 22.82
N ILE A 989 1.75 1.93 23.66
CA ILE A 989 0.74 0.92 24.02
C ILE A 989 -0.03 0.47 22.78
N GLN A 990 -0.50 1.42 21.96
CA GLN A 990 -1.23 1.08 20.72
C GLN A 990 -0.36 0.29 19.72
N ALA A 991 0.94 0.60 19.63
CA ALA A 991 1.87 -0.17 18.79
C ALA A 991 2.07 -1.60 19.32
N LEU A 992 2.19 -1.78 20.64
CA LEU A 992 2.35 -3.09 21.27
C LEU A 992 1.09 -3.96 21.09
N LEU A 993 -0.10 -3.39 21.28
CA LEU A 993 -1.36 -4.12 21.09
C LEU A 993 -1.49 -4.72 19.68
N VAL A 994 -1.09 -3.98 18.64
CA VAL A 994 -1.07 -4.47 17.25
C VAL A 994 -0.07 -5.60 17.03
N GLU A 995 1.00 -5.62 17.82
CA GLU A 995 2.00 -6.69 17.80
C GLU A 995 1.57 -7.90 18.66
N GLY A 996 0.36 -7.87 19.25
CA GLY A 996 -0.13 -8.90 20.17
C GLY A 996 0.52 -8.83 21.56
N ARG A 997 1.09 -7.68 21.92
CA ARG A 997 1.88 -7.49 23.14
C ARG A 997 1.15 -6.60 24.13
N ILE A 998 1.23 -6.96 25.40
CA ILE A 998 0.70 -6.15 26.51
C ILE A 998 1.87 -5.40 27.15
N GLU A 999 1.68 -4.10 27.44
CA GLU A 999 2.68 -3.31 28.17
C GLU A 999 2.73 -3.81 29.63
N ARG A 1000 3.89 -4.32 30.05
CA ARG A 1000 4.06 -5.00 31.35
C ARG A 1000 4.35 -4.06 32.52
N SER A 1001 4.67 -2.79 32.26
CA SER A 1001 4.99 -1.81 33.31
C SER A 1001 3.73 -1.05 33.73
N ASP A 1002 3.15 -1.45 34.87
CA ASP A 1002 2.00 -0.78 35.48
C ASP A 1002 2.25 0.73 35.69
N ASN A 1003 3.48 1.09 36.04
CA ASN A 1003 3.91 2.48 36.26
C ASN A 1003 3.90 3.33 34.98
N LEU A 1004 4.06 2.74 33.79
CA LEU A 1004 4.02 3.47 32.51
C LEU A 1004 2.62 3.50 31.91
N ALA A 1005 1.85 2.42 32.09
CA ALA A 1005 0.51 2.27 31.50
C ALA A 1005 -0.48 3.35 31.98
N GLN A 1006 -0.38 3.79 33.24
CA GLN A 1006 -1.24 4.82 33.83
C GLN A 1006 -1.19 6.19 33.12
N TYR A 1007 -0.06 6.52 32.46
CA TYR A 1007 0.13 7.84 31.81
C TYR A 1007 -0.43 7.91 30.38
N ALA A 1008 -1.07 6.84 29.89
CA ALA A 1008 -1.64 6.77 28.55
C ALA A 1008 -3.18 6.91 28.52
N ASN A 1009 -3.82 7.08 29.67
CA ASN A 1009 -5.28 6.98 29.82
C ASN A 1009 -6.06 8.20 29.30
N ASP A 1010 -7.14 7.92 28.56
CA ASP A 1010 -8.27 8.81 28.20
C ASP A 1010 -9.46 7.92 27.77
N ASP A 1011 -10.70 8.35 28.05
CA ASP A 1011 -11.98 7.57 27.98
C ASP A 1011 -12.24 6.82 26.66
N SER A 1012 -11.68 7.28 25.54
CA SER A 1012 -11.84 6.66 24.20
C SER A 1012 -11.15 5.30 24.02
N SER A 1013 -10.29 4.89 24.96
CA SER A 1013 -9.44 3.69 24.86
C SER A 1013 -9.95 2.50 25.69
N ASN A 1014 -11.07 2.67 26.41
CA ASN A 1014 -11.66 1.64 27.25
C ASN A 1014 -12.07 0.43 26.40
N LEU A 1015 -12.82 0.58 25.31
CA LEU A 1015 -13.29 -0.58 24.52
C LEU A 1015 -12.17 -1.52 24.00
N THR A 1016 -11.00 -1.00 23.62
CA THR A 1016 -9.89 -1.83 23.09
C THR A 1016 -9.12 -2.53 24.21
N ARG A 1017 -8.96 -1.85 25.35
CA ARG A 1017 -8.36 -2.43 26.55
C ARG A 1017 -9.35 -3.34 27.28
N ASP A 1018 -10.64 -3.06 27.22
CA ASP A 1018 -11.73 -3.87 27.73
C ASP A 1018 -11.95 -5.06 26.82
N LEU A 1019 -11.83 -4.98 25.49
CA LEU A 1019 -11.78 -6.18 24.65
C LEU A 1019 -10.59 -7.07 25.05
N ALA A 1020 -9.39 -6.50 25.22
CA ALA A 1020 -8.23 -7.24 25.75
C ALA A 1020 -8.42 -7.68 27.23
N GLY A 1021 -9.20 -6.93 28.00
CA GLY A 1021 -9.51 -7.06 29.43
C GLY A 1021 -10.68 -7.99 29.73
N SER A 1022 -11.52 -8.25 28.74
CA SER A 1022 -12.75 -9.05 28.81
C SER A 1022 -12.58 -10.37 28.08
N PHE A 1023 -11.63 -10.46 27.13
CA PHE A 1023 -10.93 -11.71 26.86
C PHE A 1023 -10.11 -12.21 28.06
N SER A 1024 -9.85 -11.37 29.06
CA SER A 1024 -9.25 -11.76 30.34
C SER A 1024 -10.31 -11.84 31.45
N ALA A 1025 -11.11 -12.90 31.43
CA ALA A 1025 -12.13 -13.16 32.44
C ALA A 1025 -11.54 -13.14 33.85
N THR A 1026 -12.25 -12.61 34.85
CA THR A 1026 -11.77 -12.51 36.24
C THR A 1026 -11.49 -13.85 36.94
N GLU A 1027 -11.87 -14.99 36.35
CA GLU A 1027 -11.41 -16.34 36.79
C GLU A 1027 -10.27 -16.89 35.91
N LEU A 1028 -10.21 -16.45 34.64
CA LEU A 1028 -9.04 -16.62 33.75
C LEU A 1028 -7.95 -15.61 34.00
N THR A 1029 -8.14 -14.61 34.84
CA THR A 1029 -7.12 -13.63 35.16
C THR A 1029 -6.39 -14.09 36.41
N GLU A 1030 -7.01 -14.88 37.28
CA GLU A 1030 -6.24 -15.71 38.22
C GLU A 1030 -5.66 -16.92 37.53
N THR A 1031 -6.29 -17.58 36.55
CA THR A 1031 -5.66 -18.73 35.86
C THR A 1031 -4.77 -18.38 34.68
N TRP A 1032 -4.82 -17.18 34.09
CA TRP A 1032 -3.84 -16.59 33.14
C TRP A 1032 -2.92 -15.57 33.81
N LYS A 1033 -3.20 -14.98 34.97
CA LYS A 1033 -2.07 -14.51 35.80
C LYS A 1033 -1.38 -15.73 36.36
N THR A 1034 -2.07 -16.70 36.95
CA THR A 1034 -1.43 -17.98 37.29
C THR A 1034 -0.97 -18.78 36.07
N ALA A 1035 -1.34 -18.57 34.81
CA ALA A 1035 -0.74 -19.28 33.64
C ALA A 1035 0.11 -18.37 32.75
N ALA A 1036 0.09 -17.05 32.86
CA ALA A 1036 1.14 -16.17 32.33
C ALA A 1036 2.25 -16.00 33.38
N GLU A 1037 1.95 -16.01 34.66
CA GLU A 1037 2.89 -16.23 35.76
C GLU A 1037 3.29 -17.73 35.80
N LYS A 1038 2.42 -18.76 35.67
CA LYS A 1038 2.92 -20.16 35.55
C LYS A 1038 3.48 -20.56 34.18
N ASP A 1039 3.04 -20.08 33.01
CA ASP A 1039 3.71 -20.39 31.73
C ASP A 1039 4.82 -19.39 31.39
N MET A 1040 4.81 -18.15 31.91
CA MET A 1040 5.89 -17.17 31.64
C MET A 1040 6.86 -16.99 32.81
N ASP A 1041 6.51 -17.13 34.10
CA ASP A 1041 7.53 -17.28 35.16
C ASP A 1041 8.10 -18.70 35.24
N ALA A 1042 7.43 -19.74 34.73
CA ALA A 1042 8.08 -21.04 34.55
C ALA A 1042 9.11 -21.05 33.40
N ASN A 1043 8.95 -20.18 32.39
CA ASN A 1043 9.85 -20.11 31.24
C ASN A 1043 10.92 -19.00 31.35
N LEU A 1044 10.65 -17.93 32.10
CA LEU A 1044 11.58 -16.81 32.29
C LEU A 1044 12.29 -16.95 33.63
N LYS A 1045 13.38 -17.72 33.63
CA LYS A 1045 14.26 -17.84 34.80
C LYS A 1045 14.95 -16.48 35.01
N ILE A 1046 14.39 -15.63 35.87
CA ILE A 1046 15.07 -14.41 36.32
C ILE A 1046 16.18 -14.88 37.26
N VAL A 1047 17.42 -14.57 36.90
CA VAL A 1047 18.60 -14.99 37.64
C VAL A 1047 19.29 -13.74 38.19
N ASN A 1048 19.81 -13.84 39.41
CA ASN A 1048 20.64 -12.78 40.01
C ASN A 1048 21.92 -12.57 39.19
N GLU A 1049 22.54 -11.40 39.31
CA GLU A 1049 23.71 -11.00 38.49
C GLU A 1049 24.87 -12.00 38.60
N GLU A 1050 25.07 -12.61 39.78
CA GLU A 1050 26.17 -13.56 40.08
C GLU A 1050 26.03 -14.91 39.36
N ASP A 1051 24.81 -15.42 39.20
CA ASP A 1051 24.54 -16.75 38.64
C ASP A 1051 24.26 -16.72 37.13
N TYR A 1052 24.14 -15.52 36.54
CA TYR A 1052 23.65 -15.31 35.20
C TYR A 1052 24.51 -15.97 34.11
N GLU A 1053 25.83 -15.85 34.20
CA GLU A 1053 26.75 -16.39 33.18
C GLU A 1053 26.68 -17.92 33.08
N ASN A 1054 26.59 -18.60 34.23
CA ASN A 1054 26.50 -20.04 34.30
C ASN A 1054 25.13 -20.52 33.80
N ALA A 1055 24.05 -19.86 34.25
CA ALA A 1055 22.68 -20.18 33.84
C ALA A 1055 22.47 -20.01 32.32
N ILE A 1056 23.05 -18.97 31.70
CA ILE A 1056 23.01 -18.80 30.24
C ILE A 1056 23.69 -19.96 29.53
N LYS A 1057 24.93 -20.30 29.93
CA LYS A 1057 25.72 -21.33 29.24
C LYS A 1057 25.00 -22.66 29.28
N GLU A 1058 24.47 -23.04 30.44
CA GLU A 1058 23.67 -24.25 30.63
C GLU A 1058 22.39 -24.23 29.79
N ALA A 1059 21.65 -23.11 29.81
CA ALA A 1059 20.42 -22.96 29.02
C ALA A 1059 20.69 -23.08 27.51
N PHE A 1060 21.76 -22.48 27.00
CA PHE A 1060 22.13 -22.60 25.58
C PHE A 1060 22.45 -24.04 25.18
N VAL A 1061 23.21 -24.78 26.01
CA VAL A 1061 23.52 -26.19 25.75
C VAL A 1061 22.25 -27.02 25.73
N ARG A 1062 21.41 -26.90 26.76
CA ARG A 1062 20.14 -27.62 26.90
C ARG A 1062 19.19 -27.36 25.73
N LEU A 1063 18.90 -26.09 25.45
CA LEU A 1063 17.96 -25.69 24.40
C LEU A 1063 18.46 -26.02 23.00
N THR A 1064 19.78 -25.96 22.77
CA THR A 1064 20.38 -26.37 21.49
C THR A 1064 20.25 -27.87 21.27
N ALA A 1065 20.49 -28.67 22.31
CA ALA A 1065 20.28 -30.12 22.26
C ALA A 1065 18.80 -30.47 22.01
N GLU A 1066 17.88 -29.73 22.64
CA GLU A 1066 16.44 -29.86 22.38
C GLU A 1066 16.09 -29.57 20.92
N THR A 1067 16.60 -28.48 20.33
CA THR A 1067 16.38 -28.21 18.91
C THR A 1067 16.92 -29.34 18.02
N LYS A 1068 18.11 -29.88 18.30
CA LYS A 1068 18.66 -31.02 17.54
C LYS A 1068 17.74 -32.24 17.62
N ARG A 1069 17.25 -32.56 18.82
CA ARG A 1069 16.27 -33.63 19.06
C ARG A 1069 14.99 -33.41 18.27
N LEU A 1070 14.41 -32.21 18.34
CA LEU A 1070 13.19 -31.84 17.59
C LEU A 1070 13.40 -31.95 16.08
N CYS A 1071 14.61 -31.65 15.59
CA CYS A 1071 15.00 -31.79 14.19
C CYS A 1071 15.36 -33.22 13.77
N GLY A 1072 15.37 -34.20 14.69
CA GLY A 1072 15.75 -35.58 14.41
C GLY A 1072 17.23 -35.76 14.05
N VAL A 1073 18.10 -34.86 14.50
CA VAL A 1073 19.56 -34.95 14.27
C VAL A 1073 20.21 -35.63 15.48
N THR A 1074 20.62 -36.89 15.31
CA THR A 1074 21.44 -37.61 16.30
C THR A 1074 22.90 -37.27 16.10
N ASP A 1075 23.54 -36.66 17.09
CA ASP A 1075 25.00 -36.58 17.11
C ASP A 1075 25.55 -37.94 17.56
N LEU A 1076 26.39 -38.60 16.73
CA LEU A 1076 27.31 -39.62 17.23
C LEU A 1076 28.40 -38.91 18.02
N VAL A 1077 28.20 -38.68 19.31
CA VAL A 1077 29.25 -38.13 20.17
C VAL A 1077 30.03 -39.30 20.77
N GLN A 1078 31.29 -39.48 20.33
CA GLN A 1078 32.28 -40.21 21.12
C GLN A 1078 32.61 -39.35 22.34
N PHE A 1079 32.15 -39.77 23.52
CA PHE A 1079 32.66 -39.31 24.80
C PHE A 1079 33.51 -40.43 25.39
N ASP A 1080 34.77 -40.11 25.71
CA ASP A 1080 35.74 -40.88 26.49
C ASP A 1080 35.41 -42.37 26.73
N GLY A 1081 35.71 -43.20 25.74
CA GLY A 1081 36.04 -44.62 25.93
C GLY A 1081 34.96 -45.57 26.47
N ASN A 1082 33.78 -45.13 26.90
CA ASN A 1082 32.76 -46.02 27.45
C ASN A 1082 31.39 -45.79 26.80
N LEU A 1083 30.88 -46.87 26.18
CA LEU A 1083 29.50 -46.99 25.69
C LEU A 1083 28.53 -46.92 26.86
N VAL A 1084 27.78 -45.82 26.97
CA VAL A 1084 26.54 -45.78 27.75
C VAL A 1084 25.40 -45.47 26.79
N THR A 1085 24.64 -46.51 26.45
CA THR A 1085 23.32 -46.38 25.84
C THR A 1085 22.37 -45.84 26.89
N THR A 1086 21.91 -44.60 26.76
CA THR A 1086 20.76 -44.12 27.52
C THR A 1086 19.50 -44.75 26.93
N GLU A 1087 18.92 -45.67 27.68
CA GLU A 1087 17.67 -46.34 27.37
C GLU A 1087 16.55 -45.32 27.16
N VAL A 1088 15.79 -45.54 26.08
CA VAL A 1088 14.54 -44.87 25.81
C VAL A 1088 13.51 -45.38 26.81
N VAL A 1089 13.06 -44.52 27.73
CA VAL A 1089 11.87 -44.80 28.54
C VAL A 1089 10.66 -44.75 27.61
N PRO A 1090 9.89 -45.84 27.44
CA PRO A 1090 8.65 -45.80 26.69
C PRO A 1090 7.60 -45.07 27.53
N LEU A 1091 6.97 -44.05 26.99
CA LEU A 1091 5.75 -43.50 27.57
C LEU A 1091 4.59 -44.42 27.17
N ASP A 1092 3.92 -44.97 28.18
CA ASP A 1092 2.79 -45.88 28.03
C ASP A 1092 1.70 -45.33 27.12
N THR A 1093 1.32 -46.15 26.14
CA THR A 1093 0.11 -46.05 25.35
C THR A 1093 -1.06 -46.68 26.10
N THR A 1094 -2.13 -45.92 26.34
CA THR A 1094 -3.52 -46.40 26.18
C THR A 1094 -4.48 -45.23 26.05
N GLU A 1095 -4.87 -44.91 24.81
CA GLU A 1095 -6.28 -44.85 24.40
C GLU A 1095 -6.33 -44.82 22.87
N ILE A 1096 -6.73 -45.97 22.31
CA ILE A 1096 -6.86 -46.19 20.87
C ILE A 1096 -8.16 -45.50 20.42
N VAL A 1097 -8.03 -44.32 19.81
CA VAL A 1097 -9.06 -43.80 18.90
C VAL A 1097 -8.61 -44.16 17.49
N GLN A 1098 -9.36 -45.06 16.85
CA GLN A 1098 -9.14 -45.47 15.47
C GLN A 1098 -9.29 -44.27 14.51
N SER A 1099 -8.18 -43.69 14.09
CA SER A 1099 -8.14 -42.83 12.90
C SER A 1099 -7.94 -43.70 11.67
N GLY A 1100 -8.93 -43.72 10.77
CA GLY A 1100 -8.83 -44.36 9.45
C GLY A 1100 -7.68 -43.79 8.60
N PRO A 1101 -7.36 -44.42 7.46
CA PRO A 1101 -6.17 -44.10 6.68
C PRO A 1101 -6.32 -42.70 6.05
N LEU A 1102 -5.72 -41.69 6.67
CA LEU A 1102 -5.46 -40.41 6.03
C LEU A 1102 -4.24 -40.58 5.13
N SER A 1103 -4.51 -40.58 3.83
CA SER A 1103 -3.54 -40.61 2.75
C SER A 1103 -2.41 -39.60 3.01
N GLU A 1104 -1.18 -40.09 3.17
CA GLU A 1104 0.04 -39.32 3.03
C GLU A 1104 0.12 -38.75 1.61
N SER A 1105 -0.43 -37.56 1.40
CA SER A 1105 -0.06 -36.72 0.26
C SER A 1105 0.83 -35.60 0.77
N VAL A 1106 2.03 -35.95 1.24
CA VAL A 1106 3.14 -35.00 1.32
C VAL A 1106 3.55 -34.71 -0.11
N GLY A 1107 2.88 -33.75 -0.74
CA GLY A 1107 3.27 -33.26 -2.04
C GLY A 1107 4.66 -32.62 -1.95
N GLU A 1108 5.69 -33.36 -2.37
CA GLU A 1108 7.01 -32.84 -2.69
C GLU A 1108 6.88 -31.81 -3.81
N LEU A 1109 6.72 -30.55 -3.42
CA LEU A 1109 6.70 -29.42 -4.33
C LEU A 1109 7.88 -28.52 -3.99
N ASP A 1110 8.88 -28.51 -4.87
CA ASP A 1110 10.01 -27.58 -4.78
C ASP A 1110 9.48 -26.15 -4.88
N LEU A 1111 9.65 -25.43 -3.77
CA LEU A 1111 9.32 -24.02 -3.54
C LEU A 1111 9.77 -23.05 -4.65
N PHE A 1112 10.73 -23.48 -5.47
CA PHE A 1112 11.38 -22.69 -6.50
C PHE A 1112 11.33 -23.33 -7.90
N SER A 1113 10.73 -24.52 -8.06
CA SER A 1113 10.62 -25.22 -9.35
C SER A 1113 9.35 -24.90 -10.15
N PHE A 1114 8.52 -23.95 -9.71
CA PHE A 1114 7.50 -23.39 -10.58
C PHE A 1114 8.16 -22.58 -11.70
N ASN A 1115 8.52 -23.26 -12.78
CA ASN A 1115 8.39 -22.69 -14.10
C ASN A 1115 6.91 -22.40 -14.28
N LEU A 1116 6.53 -21.15 -14.06
CA LEU A 1116 5.40 -20.57 -14.76
C LEU A 1116 5.73 -20.70 -16.25
N THR A 1117 5.37 -21.82 -16.87
CA THR A 1117 4.84 -21.76 -18.23
C THR A 1117 3.60 -20.91 -18.11
N VAL A 1118 3.82 -19.60 -18.19
CA VAL A 1118 2.79 -18.68 -18.64
C VAL A 1118 2.44 -19.21 -20.02
N ASN A 1119 1.39 -20.03 -20.11
CA ASN A 1119 0.62 -20.09 -21.33
C ASN A 1119 0.16 -18.65 -21.54
N THR A 1120 0.97 -17.93 -22.32
CA THR A 1120 0.70 -16.56 -22.68
C THR A 1120 -0.36 -16.69 -23.75
N ILE A 1121 -1.61 -16.92 -23.34
CA ILE A 1121 -2.73 -16.50 -24.17
C ILE A 1121 -2.61 -14.98 -24.15
N LYS A 1122 -1.91 -14.46 -25.15
CA LYS A 1122 -1.78 -13.03 -25.40
C LYS A 1122 -3.15 -12.54 -25.87
N THR A 1123 -4.02 -12.19 -24.95
CA THR A 1123 -5.01 -11.15 -25.24
C THR A 1123 -4.27 -9.80 -25.21
N LYS A 1124 -4.11 -9.23 -26.41
CA LYS A 1124 -3.48 -7.92 -26.62
C LYS A 1124 -4.39 -6.82 -26.04
N LEU A 1125 -4.17 -6.42 -24.79
CA LEU A 1125 -4.72 -5.16 -24.28
C LEU A 1125 -3.83 -3.99 -24.70
N ARG A 1126 -4.22 -3.33 -25.80
CA ARG A 1126 -3.64 -2.05 -26.22
C ARG A 1126 -4.21 -0.91 -25.37
N GLY A 1127 -3.48 -0.56 -24.32
CA GLY A 1127 -3.36 0.80 -23.78
C GLY A 1127 -4.62 1.66 -23.61
N SER A 1128 -5.18 1.60 -22.42
CA SER A 1128 -5.66 2.78 -21.67
C SER A 1128 -5.45 2.48 -20.18
N SER A 1129 -5.02 3.49 -19.45
CA SER A 1129 -4.83 3.46 -18.00
C SER A 1129 -6.18 3.60 -17.31
N GLU A 1130 -6.94 2.52 -17.20
CA GLU A 1130 -8.17 2.44 -16.41
C GLU A 1130 -8.41 0.96 -16.09
N LEU A 1131 -7.95 0.51 -14.92
CA LEU A 1131 -8.40 -0.75 -14.33
C LEU A 1131 -9.75 -0.45 -13.68
N LEU A 1132 -10.80 -0.53 -14.50
CA LEU A 1132 -12.18 -0.61 -14.05
C LEU A 1132 -12.29 -1.78 -13.07
N ILE A 1133 -12.88 -1.48 -11.92
CA ILE A 1133 -13.17 -2.40 -10.82
C ILE A 1133 -13.86 -3.63 -11.39
N GLN A 1134 -13.32 -4.80 -11.09
CA GLN A 1134 -13.57 -6.04 -11.82
C GLN A 1134 -14.99 -6.63 -11.69
N GLU A 1135 -15.95 -5.91 -11.10
CA GLU A 1135 -17.37 -6.33 -11.04
C GLU A 1135 -18.39 -5.22 -11.37
N GLN A 1136 -17.97 -4.05 -11.85
CA GLN A 1136 -18.89 -3.11 -12.51
C GLN A 1136 -18.24 -2.48 -13.76
N ILE A 1137 -18.57 -3.10 -14.90
CA ILE A 1137 -18.61 -2.54 -16.26
C ILE A 1137 -17.26 -2.06 -16.84
N ALA A 1138 -16.51 -2.99 -17.43
CA ALA A 1138 -15.92 -2.77 -18.75
C ALA A 1138 -16.71 -3.65 -19.73
N PHE A 1139 -17.43 -3.04 -20.68
CA PHE A 1139 -17.95 -3.78 -21.82
C PHE A 1139 -16.75 -4.27 -22.62
N ASP A 1140 -16.43 -5.55 -22.50
CA ASP A 1140 -15.61 -6.25 -23.49
C ASP A 1140 -16.58 -6.61 -24.62
N PHE A 1141 -16.46 -5.95 -25.77
CA PHE A 1141 -17.23 -6.30 -26.95
C PHE A 1141 -16.75 -7.66 -27.46
N GLY A 1142 -17.30 -8.72 -26.88
CA GLY A 1142 -17.04 -10.09 -27.27
C GLY A 1142 -17.30 -10.29 -28.76
N LEU A 1143 -16.26 -10.76 -29.45
CA LEU A 1143 -16.37 -11.63 -30.62
C LEU A 1143 -16.39 -13.08 -30.13
#